data_AF-S4RUG5-F1
#
_entry.id   AF-S4RUG5-F1
#
_cell.length_a   1.000
_cell.length_b   1.000
_cell.length_c   1.000
_cell.angle_alpha   90.00
_cell.angle_beta   90.00
_cell.angle_gamma   90.00
#
_symmetry.space_group_name_H-M   'P 1'
#
loop_
_entity.id
_entity.type
_entity.pdbx_description
1 polymer ?
#
loop_
_entity_poly.entity_id
_entity_poly.type
_entity_poly.pdbx_seq_one_letter_code
_entity_poly.pdbx_strand_id
1 'polypeptide(L)'
;MASTGVLPFVRGIDLSGNDFKGGNFPERIGAMSSLRWLKLNHTGLSYLPEELAVLQKLEHLSVSHNQLTTLHSDITALPCLRAIVARANQLTNPGVPPDIFNLEDLSVLDLSHNQLTEVPNELENAKNMLVLNLSHNSIETIPTQLFINLTDVLYLDLSNNRLDSLPPQMRRLVHLQTLMLNNNPLLHAQLRQLTAMTALETLHMRNTQRTLSNLPTQLEALTHLADVDLSHNELARVPECLYTLSALRRLNLSDNHITELSLCMDQWTQLQTLNLSRNQLTSLPSSISKLAKLRKLFVNSNRLDFEGIPSSVWKLGNLEQFVAADNNLELIPESLCRCAKLKKLVLNKNRLITLPELVHYLTDLEVLDVRENPNLVMPPKPADRSENLYNIDFSLQNQLRLAGASPAAIAAAGGGQPAKDHVARKLRLRRRRDSSQDDQAKQVLKGMSDVAHDKNKTLAEGGDVRYTEVKSRRWDEGLAKPQLDYSEIFTEDVGQIPGVSVWHIENFVPQLTEEYYHGKFYDADCYIVLRTFIDENGAIAWEIYYWIGAKATLDKKACAAIHAVNLRNFLGAEGRSQREEMDDESEEFLAVFDGSISYIEGGTSSGFFTVEENAHIIRLYRCHGTQSIHLEAVALKGSSLDLR
;
A
#
# COMPACT_ATOMS: atom_id res chain seq x y z
N MET A 1 -10.65 -52.95 0.67
CA MET A 1 -11.61 -51.84 0.89
C MET A 1 -11.30 -51.19 2.23
N ALA A 2 -10.50 -50.13 2.25
CA ALA A 2 -10.27 -49.23 3.38
C ALA A 2 -9.20 -48.20 2.95
N SER A 3 -9.57 -46.93 2.78
CA SER A 3 -8.68 -45.73 2.82
C SER A 3 -9.26 -44.46 2.15
N THR A 4 -10.51 -44.44 1.68
CA THR A 4 -11.11 -43.24 1.03
C THR A 4 -11.87 -42.30 1.98
N GLY A 5 -11.79 -42.50 3.30
CA GLY A 5 -12.61 -41.76 4.27
C GLY A 5 -12.42 -40.24 4.26
N VAL A 6 -11.27 -39.73 3.80
CA VAL A 6 -10.94 -38.30 3.84
C VAL A 6 -11.42 -37.54 2.59
N LEU A 7 -11.50 -38.20 1.42
CA LEU A 7 -11.77 -37.54 0.13
C LEU A 7 -13.11 -36.79 0.09
N PRO A 8 -14.22 -37.33 0.61
CA PRO A 8 -15.50 -36.61 0.62
C PRO A 8 -15.51 -35.34 1.48
N PHE A 9 -14.54 -35.15 2.36
CA PHE A 9 -14.43 -33.97 3.25
C PHE A 9 -13.53 -32.87 2.68
N VAL A 10 -12.78 -33.16 1.62
CA VAL A 10 -11.87 -32.18 1.00
C VAL A 10 -12.70 -31.07 0.34
N ARG A 11 -12.43 -29.82 0.71
CA ARG A 11 -13.16 -28.63 0.22
C ARG A 11 -12.40 -27.85 -0.85
N GLY A 12 -11.11 -28.10 -0.99
CA GLY A 12 -10.24 -27.30 -1.83
C GLY A 12 -9.02 -28.08 -2.25
N ILE A 13 -8.68 -28.04 -3.53
CA ILE A 13 -7.48 -28.69 -4.04
C ILE A 13 -6.82 -27.80 -5.09
N ASP A 14 -5.51 -27.62 -4.92
CA ASP A 14 -4.63 -27.08 -5.95
C ASP A 14 -3.82 -28.21 -6.57
N LEU A 15 -4.09 -28.51 -7.84
CA LEU A 15 -3.31 -29.44 -8.66
C LEU A 15 -2.51 -28.71 -9.73
N SER A 16 -2.27 -27.41 -9.57
CA SER A 16 -1.52 -26.62 -10.54
C SER A 16 -0.08 -27.15 -10.72
N GLY A 17 0.42 -27.11 -11.95
CA GLY A 17 1.78 -27.54 -12.30
C GLY A 17 1.97 -29.06 -12.47
N ASN A 18 0.92 -29.86 -12.26
CA ASN A 18 0.95 -31.30 -12.57
C ASN A 18 0.76 -31.56 -14.07
N ASP A 19 1.31 -32.66 -14.61
CA ASP A 19 1.11 -33.01 -16.02
C ASP A 19 -0.13 -33.90 -16.22
N PHE A 20 -1.26 -33.29 -16.61
CA PHE A 20 -2.50 -33.99 -16.92
C PHE A 20 -2.74 -34.15 -18.44
N LYS A 21 -1.70 -34.04 -19.26
CA LYS A 21 -1.80 -34.32 -20.70
C LYS A 21 -2.30 -35.74 -20.95
N GLY A 22 -3.05 -35.92 -22.04
CA GLY A 22 -3.51 -37.23 -22.50
C GLY A 22 -4.56 -37.89 -21.61
N GLY A 23 -5.26 -37.13 -20.76
CA GLY A 23 -6.34 -37.64 -19.92
C GLY A 23 -5.87 -38.27 -18.61
N ASN A 24 -4.64 -37.98 -18.16
CA ASN A 24 -4.09 -38.49 -16.89
C ASN A 24 -4.69 -37.82 -15.64
N PHE A 25 -5.91 -37.28 -15.73
CA PHE A 25 -6.59 -36.67 -14.60
C PHE A 25 -7.09 -37.77 -13.64
N PRO A 26 -6.85 -37.67 -12.32
CA PRO A 26 -7.23 -38.74 -11.40
C PRO A 26 -8.75 -38.92 -11.27
N GLU A 27 -9.26 -40.10 -11.66
CA GLU A 27 -10.68 -40.46 -11.52
C GLU A 27 -11.23 -40.29 -10.09
N ARG A 28 -10.36 -40.46 -9.09
CA ARG A 28 -10.70 -40.33 -7.67
C ARG A 28 -11.13 -38.92 -7.26
N ILE A 29 -10.86 -37.90 -8.09
CA ILE A 29 -11.32 -36.53 -7.81
C ILE A 29 -12.84 -36.46 -7.83
N GLY A 30 -13.51 -37.27 -8.67
CA GLY A 30 -14.98 -37.38 -8.67
C GLY A 30 -15.55 -37.87 -7.33
N ALA A 31 -14.75 -38.50 -6.47
CA ALA A 31 -15.19 -38.94 -5.13
C ALA A 31 -15.16 -37.82 -4.07
N MET A 32 -14.63 -36.63 -4.40
CA MET A 32 -14.49 -35.49 -3.49
C MET A 32 -15.76 -34.63 -3.50
N SER A 33 -16.87 -35.19 -3.03
CA SER A 33 -18.22 -34.58 -3.13
C SER A 33 -18.42 -33.26 -2.38
N SER A 34 -17.50 -32.87 -1.49
CA SER A 34 -17.53 -31.57 -0.79
C SER A 34 -16.58 -30.52 -1.36
N LEU A 35 -15.98 -30.77 -2.53
CA LEU A 35 -15.05 -29.84 -3.15
C LEU A 35 -15.76 -28.55 -3.55
N ARG A 36 -15.24 -27.41 -3.08
CA ARG A 36 -15.75 -26.06 -3.37
C ARG A 36 -14.84 -25.29 -4.30
N TRP A 37 -13.53 -25.50 -4.25
CA TRP A 37 -12.62 -24.88 -5.20
C TRP A 37 -11.60 -25.87 -5.75
N LEU A 38 -11.30 -25.72 -7.04
CA LEU A 38 -10.34 -26.55 -7.74
C LEU A 38 -9.47 -25.68 -8.64
N LYS A 39 -8.15 -25.80 -8.48
CA LYS A 39 -7.16 -25.16 -9.35
C LYS A 39 -6.42 -26.22 -10.16
N LEU A 40 -6.38 -26.01 -11.47
CA LEU A 40 -5.77 -26.87 -12.49
C LEU A 40 -4.86 -26.04 -13.38
N ASN A 41 -4.16 -25.05 -12.82
CA ASN A 41 -3.39 -24.11 -13.63
C ASN A 41 -2.09 -24.75 -14.13
N HIS A 42 -1.67 -24.46 -15.36
CA HIS A 42 -0.44 -25.02 -15.93
C HIS A 42 -0.40 -26.56 -15.92
N THR A 43 -1.53 -27.21 -16.23
CA THR A 43 -1.62 -28.68 -16.20
C THR A 43 -1.57 -29.36 -17.57
N GLY A 44 -1.50 -28.58 -18.64
CA GLY A 44 -1.44 -29.08 -20.01
C GLY A 44 -2.75 -29.71 -20.50
N LEU A 45 -3.88 -29.43 -19.84
CA LEU A 45 -5.19 -29.94 -20.24
C LEU A 45 -5.61 -29.38 -21.61
N SER A 46 -6.07 -30.24 -22.50
CA SER A 46 -6.65 -29.88 -23.80
C SER A 46 -8.18 -29.80 -23.78
N TYR A 47 -8.80 -30.50 -22.83
CA TYR A 47 -10.23 -30.49 -22.54
C TYR A 47 -10.41 -30.61 -21.03
N LEU A 48 -11.59 -30.24 -20.53
CA LEU A 48 -11.91 -30.43 -19.12
C LEU A 48 -12.30 -31.88 -18.83
N PRO A 49 -11.79 -32.47 -17.73
CA PRO A 49 -12.10 -33.84 -17.36
C PRO A 49 -13.60 -34.03 -17.04
N GLU A 50 -14.19 -35.15 -17.49
CA GLU A 50 -15.60 -35.48 -17.27
C GLU A 50 -15.92 -35.66 -15.77
N GLU A 51 -14.93 -36.04 -14.97
CA GLU A 51 -15.06 -36.22 -13.53
C GLU A 51 -15.47 -34.94 -12.79
N LEU A 52 -15.21 -33.76 -13.39
CA LEU A 52 -15.62 -32.48 -12.82
C LEU A 52 -17.14 -32.36 -12.72
N ALA A 53 -17.90 -32.98 -13.63
CA ALA A 53 -19.36 -32.90 -13.70
C ALA A 53 -20.06 -33.44 -12.42
N VAL A 54 -19.37 -34.29 -11.67
CA VAL A 54 -19.90 -34.94 -10.45
C VAL A 54 -19.75 -34.04 -9.21
N LEU A 55 -18.97 -32.96 -9.31
CA LEU A 55 -18.62 -32.08 -8.19
C LEU A 55 -19.72 -31.05 -7.88
N GLN A 56 -20.88 -31.51 -7.40
CA GLN A 56 -22.09 -30.72 -7.22
C GLN A 56 -21.98 -29.50 -6.28
N LYS A 57 -20.91 -29.39 -5.48
CA LYS A 57 -20.64 -28.27 -4.57
C LYS A 57 -19.50 -27.35 -5.04
N LEU A 58 -19.02 -27.54 -6.27
CA LEU A 58 -17.91 -26.74 -6.80
C LEU A 58 -18.38 -25.31 -7.05
N GLU A 59 -17.76 -24.36 -6.37
CA GLU A 59 -18.02 -22.92 -6.47
C GLU A 59 -16.99 -22.21 -7.34
N HIS A 60 -15.72 -22.63 -7.30
CA HIS A 60 -14.63 -21.96 -8.00
C HIS A 60 -13.78 -22.94 -8.81
N LEU A 61 -13.72 -22.74 -10.13
CA LEU A 61 -12.88 -23.51 -11.03
C LEU A 61 -11.84 -22.61 -11.70
N SER A 62 -10.57 -22.92 -11.51
CA SER A 62 -9.46 -22.22 -12.17
C SER A 62 -8.67 -23.20 -13.03
N VAL A 63 -8.60 -22.93 -14.33
CA VAL A 63 -7.99 -23.79 -15.36
C VAL A 63 -7.07 -22.96 -16.26
N SER A 64 -6.37 -22.00 -15.67
CA SER A 64 -5.54 -21.03 -16.36
C SER A 64 -4.26 -21.64 -16.94
N HIS A 65 -3.73 -21.07 -18.02
CA HIS A 65 -2.48 -21.50 -18.65
C HIS A 65 -2.50 -22.98 -19.06
N ASN A 66 -3.58 -23.40 -19.71
CA ASN A 66 -3.72 -24.74 -20.30
C ASN A 66 -3.82 -24.63 -21.83
N GLN A 67 -4.22 -25.73 -22.48
CA GLN A 67 -4.41 -25.82 -23.93
C GLN A 67 -5.89 -26.08 -24.26
N LEU A 68 -6.82 -25.61 -23.40
CA LEU A 68 -8.24 -25.87 -23.55
C LEU A 68 -8.76 -25.22 -24.83
N THR A 69 -9.37 -26.01 -25.71
CA THR A 69 -10.07 -25.51 -26.90
C THR A 69 -11.56 -25.31 -26.64
N THR A 70 -12.12 -26.06 -25.69
CA THR A 70 -13.50 -25.96 -25.25
C THR A 70 -13.64 -26.07 -23.73
N LEU A 71 -14.64 -25.40 -23.18
CA LEU A 71 -15.23 -25.68 -21.88
C LEU A 71 -16.36 -26.68 -22.15
N HIS A 72 -16.17 -27.95 -21.78
CA HIS A 72 -17.12 -29.01 -22.12
C HIS A 72 -18.52 -28.74 -21.53
N SER A 73 -19.56 -29.33 -22.13
CA SER A 73 -20.96 -29.12 -21.77
C SER A 73 -21.29 -29.48 -20.32
N ASP A 74 -20.47 -30.27 -19.65
CA ASP A 74 -20.80 -30.85 -18.35
C ASP A 74 -20.48 -29.92 -17.16
N ILE A 75 -19.81 -28.78 -17.40
CA ILE A 75 -19.68 -27.70 -16.40
C ILE A 75 -21.05 -27.09 -16.06
N THR A 76 -21.98 -27.11 -17.01
CA THR A 76 -23.35 -26.63 -16.83
C THR A 76 -24.12 -27.45 -15.79
N ALA A 77 -23.66 -28.68 -15.49
CA ALA A 77 -24.22 -29.55 -14.46
C ALA A 77 -23.74 -29.20 -13.04
N LEU A 78 -22.96 -28.12 -12.86
CA LEU A 78 -22.45 -27.66 -11.58
C LEU A 78 -23.30 -26.49 -11.06
N PRO A 79 -24.32 -26.76 -10.22
CA PRO A 79 -25.33 -25.77 -9.87
C PRO A 79 -24.79 -24.63 -8.99
N CYS A 80 -23.74 -24.89 -8.21
CA CYS A 80 -23.17 -23.93 -7.26
C CYS A 80 -21.99 -23.14 -7.84
N LEU A 81 -21.73 -23.22 -9.14
CA LEU A 81 -20.52 -22.63 -9.73
C LEU A 81 -20.64 -21.10 -9.80
N ARG A 82 -19.73 -20.42 -9.10
CA ARG A 82 -19.71 -18.96 -8.92
C ARG A 82 -18.62 -18.28 -9.70
N ALA A 83 -17.46 -18.93 -9.84
CA ALA A 83 -16.32 -18.38 -10.56
C ALA A 83 -15.70 -19.39 -11.52
N ILE A 84 -15.45 -18.93 -12.75
CA ILE A 84 -14.74 -19.67 -13.77
C ILE A 84 -13.58 -18.81 -14.27
N VAL A 85 -12.36 -19.29 -14.05
CA VAL A 85 -11.13 -18.63 -14.48
C VAL A 85 -10.42 -19.53 -15.49
N ALA A 86 -10.61 -19.25 -16.77
CA ALA A 86 -10.03 -20.00 -17.89
C ALA A 86 -9.05 -19.14 -18.71
N ARG A 87 -8.26 -18.31 -18.02
CA ARG A 87 -7.27 -17.41 -18.61
C ARG A 87 -6.15 -18.17 -19.36
N ALA A 88 -5.65 -17.60 -20.45
CA ALA A 88 -4.49 -18.14 -21.18
C ALA A 88 -4.73 -19.59 -21.66
N ASN A 89 -5.76 -19.77 -22.48
CA ASN A 89 -6.13 -21.02 -23.13
C ASN A 89 -6.28 -20.80 -24.65
N GLN A 90 -6.86 -21.76 -25.36
CA GLN A 90 -7.12 -21.70 -26.81
C GLN A 90 -8.63 -21.69 -27.09
N LEU A 91 -9.42 -21.13 -26.18
CA LEU A 91 -10.87 -21.09 -26.32
C LEU A 91 -11.26 -20.20 -27.50
N THR A 92 -12.11 -20.75 -28.36
CA THR A 92 -12.78 -20.02 -29.44
C THR A 92 -14.26 -19.86 -29.06
N ASN A 93 -15.02 -19.04 -29.78
CA ASN A 93 -16.45 -18.84 -29.51
C ASN A 93 -17.28 -20.13 -29.36
N PRO A 94 -17.18 -21.15 -30.25
CA PRO A 94 -17.91 -22.40 -30.07
C PRO A 94 -17.38 -23.24 -28.89
N GLY A 95 -16.19 -22.92 -28.39
CA GLY A 95 -15.62 -23.55 -27.20
C GLY A 95 -16.21 -23.05 -25.89
N VAL A 96 -17.07 -22.03 -25.88
CA VAL A 96 -17.77 -21.57 -24.68
C VAL A 96 -19.25 -21.95 -24.79
N PRO A 97 -19.75 -22.91 -23.99
CA PRO A 97 -21.11 -23.39 -24.11
C PRO A 97 -22.10 -22.31 -23.62
N PRO A 98 -23.12 -21.92 -24.41
CA PRO A 98 -24.07 -20.87 -24.03
C PRO A 98 -24.78 -21.14 -22.69
N ASP A 99 -25.07 -22.42 -22.43
CA ASP A 99 -25.74 -22.89 -21.21
C ASP A 99 -24.97 -22.55 -19.92
N ILE A 100 -23.67 -22.26 -19.99
CA ILE A 100 -22.87 -21.84 -18.83
C ILE A 100 -23.37 -20.53 -18.22
N PHE A 101 -24.01 -19.69 -19.03
CA PHE A 101 -24.52 -18.39 -18.62
C PHE A 101 -25.92 -18.47 -18.00
N ASN A 102 -26.54 -19.66 -18.00
CA ASN A 102 -27.79 -19.93 -17.29
C ASN A 102 -27.56 -20.34 -15.83
N LEU A 103 -26.29 -20.48 -15.40
CA LEU A 103 -25.94 -20.73 -14.01
C LEU A 103 -26.31 -19.53 -13.12
N GLU A 104 -27.21 -19.74 -12.16
CA GLU A 104 -27.79 -18.66 -11.35
C GLU A 104 -26.73 -17.92 -10.52
N ASP A 105 -25.75 -18.64 -9.98
CA ASP A 105 -24.76 -18.07 -9.05
C ASP A 105 -23.46 -17.58 -9.71
N LEU A 106 -23.35 -17.68 -11.05
CA LEU A 106 -22.14 -17.30 -11.77
C LEU A 106 -21.94 -15.78 -11.71
N SER A 107 -20.87 -15.37 -11.01
CA SER A 107 -20.56 -13.97 -10.71
C SER A 107 -19.19 -13.53 -11.20
N VAL A 108 -18.27 -14.46 -11.43
CA VAL A 108 -16.91 -14.17 -11.91
C VAL A 108 -16.60 -15.01 -13.13
N LEU A 109 -16.30 -14.34 -14.25
CA LEU A 109 -15.89 -14.99 -15.48
C LEU A 109 -14.62 -14.33 -16.02
N ASP A 110 -13.54 -15.11 -16.10
CA ASP A 110 -12.29 -14.71 -16.74
C ASP A 110 -11.98 -15.65 -17.91
N LEU A 111 -12.16 -15.13 -19.12
CA LEU A 111 -11.80 -15.77 -20.39
C LEU A 111 -10.66 -15.00 -21.08
N SER A 112 -9.84 -14.27 -20.31
CA SER A 112 -8.75 -13.47 -20.88
C SER A 112 -7.66 -14.32 -21.54
N HIS A 113 -6.92 -13.73 -22.49
CA HIS A 113 -5.86 -14.44 -23.23
C HIS A 113 -6.36 -15.71 -23.91
N ASN A 114 -7.45 -15.61 -24.67
CA ASN A 114 -8.00 -16.69 -25.48
C ASN A 114 -8.07 -16.26 -26.97
N GLN A 115 -8.83 -16.99 -27.78
CA GLN A 115 -8.99 -16.76 -29.21
C GLN A 115 -10.45 -16.40 -29.57
N LEU A 116 -11.16 -15.72 -28.66
CA LEU A 116 -12.54 -15.27 -28.90
C LEU A 116 -12.56 -14.14 -29.93
N THR A 117 -13.40 -14.25 -30.95
CA THR A 117 -13.60 -13.22 -31.99
C THR A 117 -14.83 -12.35 -31.73
N GLU A 118 -15.74 -12.83 -30.89
CA GLU A 118 -16.95 -12.13 -30.48
C GLU A 118 -17.22 -12.39 -28.99
N VAL A 119 -18.13 -11.62 -28.39
CA VAL A 119 -18.61 -11.91 -27.04
C VAL A 119 -19.38 -13.24 -27.09
N PRO A 120 -19.14 -14.19 -26.16
CA PRO A 120 -19.87 -15.47 -26.14
C PRO A 120 -21.38 -15.29 -26.18
N ASN A 121 -22.06 -16.14 -26.96
CA ASN A 121 -23.51 -16.12 -27.08
C ASN A 121 -24.18 -16.39 -25.73
N GLU A 122 -25.30 -15.72 -25.47
CA GLU A 122 -26.09 -15.85 -24.24
C GLU A 122 -25.38 -15.35 -22.98
N LEU A 123 -24.22 -14.69 -23.09
CA LEU A 123 -23.57 -14.07 -21.94
C LEU A 123 -24.50 -13.09 -21.22
N GLU A 124 -25.45 -12.48 -21.93
CA GLU A 124 -26.51 -11.64 -21.37
C GLU A 124 -27.43 -12.35 -20.34
N ASN A 125 -27.43 -13.68 -20.28
CA ASN A 125 -28.23 -14.44 -19.32
C ASN A 125 -27.61 -14.50 -17.92
N ALA A 126 -26.29 -14.25 -17.80
CA ALA A 126 -25.56 -14.26 -16.54
C ALA A 126 -25.85 -12.99 -15.72
N LYS A 127 -27.04 -12.92 -15.11
CA LYS A 127 -27.55 -11.72 -14.42
C LYS A 127 -26.76 -11.32 -13.17
N ASN A 128 -26.13 -12.28 -12.50
CA ASN A 128 -25.38 -12.05 -11.26
C ASN A 128 -23.88 -11.78 -11.50
N MET A 129 -23.51 -11.46 -12.74
CA MET A 129 -22.13 -11.18 -13.12
C MET A 129 -21.61 -9.90 -12.44
N LEU A 130 -20.56 -10.03 -11.63
CA LEU A 130 -19.88 -8.94 -10.96
C LEU A 130 -18.53 -8.62 -11.61
N VAL A 131 -17.83 -9.65 -12.10
CA VAL A 131 -16.49 -9.54 -12.68
C VAL A 131 -16.47 -10.23 -14.04
N LEU A 132 -16.26 -9.45 -15.09
CA LEU A 132 -16.14 -9.94 -16.45
C LEU A 132 -14.79 -9.53 -17.05
N ASN A 133 -13.93 -10.51 -17.31
CA ASN A 133 -12.65 -10.29 -17.98
C ASN A 133 -12.63 -11.05 -19.31
N LEU A 134 -12.64 -10.30 -20.41
CA LEU A 134 -12.52 -10.78 -21.78
C LEU A 134 -11.28 -10.20 -22.47
N SER A 135 -10.31 -9.71 -21.70
CA SER A 135 -9.11 -9.07 -22.25
C SER A 135 -8.23 -10.02 -23.05
N HIS A 136 -7.37 -9.48 -23.92
CA HIS A 136 -6.44 -10.26 -24.75
C HIS A 136 -7.16 -11.34 -25.58
N ASN A 137 -8.19 -10.92 -26.30
CA ASN A 137 -8.90 -11.73 -27.30
C ASN A 137 -8.88 -10.98 -28.64
N SER A 138 -9.73 -11.37 -29.59
CA SER A 138 -9.93 -10.70 -30.88
C SER A 138 -11.36 -10.20 -31.05
N ILE A 139 -12.02 -9.79 -29.96
CA ILE A 139 -13.42 -9.34 -29.98
C ILE A 139 -13.54 -8.03 -30.75
N GLU A 140 -14.39 -8.01 -31.78
CA GLU A 140 -14.58 -6.84 -32.64
C GLU A 140 -15.75 -5.94 -32.20
N THR A 141 -16.83 -6.54 -31.68
CA THR A 141 -18.02 -5.80 -31.27
C THR A 141 -18.61 -6.35 -29.98
N ILE A 142 -19.32 -5.49 -29.24
CA ILE A 142 -20.09 -5.87 -28.05
C ILE A 142 -21.57 -5.79 -28.40
N PRO A 143 -22.35 -6.88 -28.25
CA PRO A 143 -23.77 -6.86 -28.55
C PRO A 143 -24.50 -5.91 -27.59
N THR A 144 -25.46 -5.17 -28.13
CA THR A 144 -26.25 -4.18 -27.36
C THR A 144 -27.04 -4.82 -26.22
N GLN A 145 -27.43 -6.09 -26.38
CA GLN A 145 -28.19 -6.87 -25.41
C GLN A 145 -27.39 -7.18 -24.14
N LEU A 146 -26.06 -7.26 -24.21
CA LEU A 146 -25.21 -7.65 -23.09
C LEU A 146 -25.46 -6.79 -21.84
N PHE A 147 -25.32 -5.47 -21.98
CA PHE A 147 -25.50 -4.53 -20.88
C PHE A 147 -26.96 -4.14 -20.62
N ILE A 148 -27.92 -4.86 -21.21
CA ILE A 148 -29.33 -4.75 -20.81
C ILE A 148 -29.59 -5.54 -19.54
N ASN A 149 -28.90 -6.66 -19.37
CA ASN A 149 -29.08 -7.55 -18.23
C ASN A 149 -27.92 -7.49 -17.24
N LEU A 150 -26.67 -7.33 -17.71
CA LEU A 150 -25.48 -7.28 -16.85
C LEU A 150 -25.30 -5.87 -16.28
N THR A 151 -26.19 -5.44 -15.38
CA THR A 151 -26.14 -4.08 -14.80
C THR A 151 -25.28 -3.97 -13.56
N ASP A 152 -25.05 -5.09 -12.88
CA ASP A 152 -24.43 -5.14 -11.55
C ASP A 152 -22.91 -5.41 -11.62
N VAL A 153 -22.35 -5.39 -12.84
CA VAL A 153 -20.92 -5.57 -13.09
C VAL A 153 -20.14 -4.46 -12.39
N LEU A 154 -19.19 -4.85 -11.56
CA LEU A 154 -18.28 -3.98 -10.82
C LEU A 154 -16.94 -3.84 -11.54
N TYR A 155 -16.49 -4.91 -12.20
CA TYR A 155 -15.21 -4.97 -12.91
C TYR A 155 -15.43 -5.48 -14.34
N LEU A 156 -15.01 -4.67 -15.32
CA LEU A 156 -15.07 -5.00 -16.74
C LEU A 156 -13.71 -4.73 -17.40
N ASP A 157 -13.05 -5.80 -17.83
CA ASP A 157 -11.83 -5.72 -18.63
C ASP A 157 -12.06 -6.27 -20.04
N LEU A 158 -11.93 -5.37 -21.00
CA LEU A 158 -12.05 -5.62 -22.44
C LEU A 158 -10.76 -5.23 -23.18
N SER A 159 -9.66 -5.04 -22.44
CA SER A 159 -8.40 -4.59 -23.01
C SER A 159 -7.82 -5.58 -24.03
N ASN A 160 -6.99 -5.10 -24.96
CA ASN A 160 -6.33 -5.91 -25.98
C ASN A 160 -7.32 -6.73 -26.81
N ASN A 161 -8.32 -6.05 -27.36
CA ASN A 161 -9.29 -6.59 -28.31
C ASN A 161 -9.27 -5.73 -29.59
N ARG A 162 -10.27 -5.89 -30.46
CA ARG A 162 -10.41 -5.16 -31.72
C ARG A 162 -11.65 -4.27 -31.72
N LEU A 163 -12.06 -3.79 -30.55
CA LEU A 163 -13.27 -2.99 -30.38
C LEU A 163 -13.13 -1.63 -31.08
N ASP A 164 -14.02 -1.35 -32.02
CA ASP A 164 -14.09 -0.06 -32.73
C ASP A 164 -15.10 0.92 -32.11
N SER A 165 -16.05 0.39 -31.34
CA SER A 165 -17.20 1.10 -30.81
C SER A 165 -17.68 0.47 -29.50
N LEU A 166 -18.47 1.24 -28.74
CA LEU A 166 -19.06 0.80 -27.48
C LEU A 166 -20.57 1.02 -27.51
N PRO A 167 -21.37 0.03 -27.08
CA PRO A 167 -22.82 0.09 -27.17
C PRO A 167 -23.39 1.19 -26.25
N PRO A 168 -24.46 1.90 -26.67
CA PRO A 168 -25.08 2.93 -25.85
C PRO A 168 -25.68 2.41 -24.52
N GLN A 169 -25.97 1.12 -24.43
CA GLN A 169 -26.47 0.44 -23.24
C GLN A 169 -25.45 0.37 -22.11
N MET A 170 -24.15 0.55 -22.41
CA MET A 170 -23.09 0.62 -21.40
C MET A 170 -23.34 1.72 -20.34
N ARG A 171 -24.20 2.71 -20.64
CA ARG A 171 -24.68 3.72 -19.66
C ARG A 171 -25.42 3.12 -18.45
N ARG A 172 -25.87 1.87 -18.54
CA ARG A 172 -26.61 1.19 -17.45
C ARG A 172 -25.70 0.61 -16.37
N LEU A 173 -24.39 0.57 -16.62
CA LEU A 173 -23.38 0.09 -15.68
C LEU A 173 -23.09 1.13 -14.59
N VAL A 174 -24.11 1.51 -13.83
CA VAL A 174 -24.04 2.58 -12.82
C VAL A 174 -23.19 2.18 -11.61
N HIS A 175 -23.05 0.87 -11.36
CA HIS A 175 -22.26 0.28 -10.28
C HIS A 175 -20.82 -0.07 -10.69
N LEU A 176 -20.44 0.15 -11.95
CA LEU A 176 -19.12 -0.20 -12.45
C LEU A 176 -18.05 0.64 -11.75
N GLN A 177 -17.09 -0.03 -11.12
CA GLN A 177 -15.98 0.57 -10.42
C GLN A 177 -14.72 0.60 -11.28
N THR A 178 -14.48 -0.45 -12.06
CA THR A 178 -13.29 -0.57 -12.90
C THR A 178 -13.67 -0.87 -14.35
N LEU A 179 -13.23 0.01 -15.25
CA LEU A 179 -13.36 -0.15 -16.70
C LEU A 179 -11.99 -0.11 -17.37
N MET A 180 -11.60 -1.23 -18.00
CA MET A 180 -10.35 -1.35 -18.73
C MET A 180 -10.63 -1.60 -20.21
N LEU A 181 -10.17 -0.67 -21.05
CA LEU A 181 -10.37 -0.66 -22.51
C LEU A 181 -9.06 -0.56 -23.28
N ASN A 182 -7.92 -0.70 -22.60
CA ASN A 182 -6.58 -0.50 -23.17
C ASN A 182 -6.39 -1.26 -24.49
N ASN A 183 -5.62 -0.72 -25.43
CA ASN A 183 -5.26 -1.35 -26.70
C ASN A 183 -6.49 -1.82 -27.50
N ASN A 184 -7.43 -0.91 -27.76
CA ASN A 184 -8.57 -1.14 -28.67
C ASN A 184 -8.70 0.03 -29.65
N PRO A 185 -9.01 -0.19 -30.94
CA PRO A 185 -9.11 0.86 -31.97
C PRO A 185 -10.39 1.69 -31.87
N LEU A 186 -10.67 2.26 -30.70
CA LEU A 186 -11.96 2.89 -30.37
C LEU A 186 -12.21 4.24 -31.06
N LEU A 187 -11.45 4.66 -32.07
CA LEU A 187 -11.39 6.02 -32.63
C LEU A 187 -12.77 6.71 -32.78
N HIS A 188 -13.79 5.95 -33.19
CA HIS A 188 -15.16 6.44 -33.43
C HIS A 188 -16.05 6.50 -32.18
N ALA A 189 -15.66 5.86 -31.08
CA ALA A 189 -16.38 5.87 -29.81
C ALA A 189 -16.27 7.23 -29.11
N GLN A 190 -17.41 7.89 -28.91
CA GLN A 190 -17.55 9.21 -28.29
C GLN A 190 -17.68 9.18 -26.75
N LEU A 191 -17.80 7.98 -26.16
CA LEU A 191 -17.80 7.74 -24.71
C LEU A 191 -18.80 8.59 -23.89
N ARG A 192 -19.90 9.03 -24.51
CA ARG A 192 -20.97 9.78 -23.82
C ARG A 192 -21.62 8.97 -22.68
N GLN A 193 -21.43 7.66 -22.69
CA GLN A 193 -21.94 6.72 -21.70
C GLN A 193 -21.17 6.81 -20.37
N LEU A 194 -19.91 7.28 -20.37
CA LEU A 194 -19.08 7.34 -19.15
C LEU A 194 -19.71 8.21 -18.07
N THR A 195 -20.44 9.27 -18.43
CA THR A 195 -21.07 10.19 -17.47
C THR A 195 -22.12 9.53 -16.57
N ALA A 196 -22.65 8.37 -16.97
CA ALA A 196 -23.63 7.62 -16.20
C ALA A 196 -22.99 6.67 -15.16
N MET A 197 -21.70 6.34 -15.29
CA MET A 197 -21.00 5.38 -14.43
C MET A 197 -20.51 6.07 -13.15
N THR A 198 -21.41 6.55 -12.31
CA THR A 198 -21.06 7.42 -11.16
C THR A 198 -20.18 6.72 -10.11
N ALA A 199 -20.20 5.39 -10.05
CA ALA A 199 -19.36 4.60 -9.15
C ALA A 199 -17.94 4.33 -9.70
N LEU A 200 -17.60 4.84 -10.89
CA LEU A 200 -16.33 4.52 -11.56
C LEU A 200 -15.14 5.11 -10.79
N GLU A 201 -14.23 4.23 -10.37
CA GLU A 201 -13.00 4.56 -9.67
C GLU A 201 -11.78 4.48 -10.56
N THR A 202 -11.78 3.56 -11.53
CA THR A 202 -10.66 3.27 -12.41
C THR A 202 -11.11 3.26 -13.88
N LEU A 203 -10.49 4.11 -14.69
CA LEU A 203 -10.69 4.17 -16.14
C LEU A 203 -9.35 4.06 -16.87
N HIS A 204 -9.12 2.91 -17.51
CA HIS A 204 -7.92 2.71 -18.31
C HIS A 204 -8.25 2.61 -19.79
N MET A 205 -7.67 3.53 -20.57
CA MET A 205 -7.89 3.73 -22.00
C MET A 205 -6.58 3.98 -22.74
N ARG A 206 -5.50 3.32 -22.31
CA ARG A 206 -4.19 3.37 -22.95
C ARG A 206 -4.29 2.89 -24.39
N ASN A 207 -3.70 3.60 -25.35
CA ASN A 207 -3.67 3.20 -26.75
C ASN A 207 -5.06 2.87 -27.30
N THR A 208 -5.97 3.84 -27.18
CA THR A 208 -7.34 3.74 -27.70
C THR A 208 -7.67 4.81 -28.74
N GLN A 209 -6.64 5.41 -29.35
CA GLN A 209 -6.77 6.46 -30.37
C GLN A 209 -7.65 7.63 -29.89
N ARG A 210 -7.50 8.03 -28.61
CA ARG A 210 -8.21 9.20 -28.07
C ARG A 210 -7.66 10.49 -28.67
N THR A 211 -8.57 11.38 -29.03
CA THR A 211 -8.33 12.75 -29.48
C THR A 211 -9.27 13.68 -28.70
N LEU A 212 -9.10 15.00 -28.84
CA LEU A 212 -9.98 15.96 -28.16
C LEU A 212 -11.43 15.92 -28.65
N SER A 213 -11.68 15.39 -29.87
CA SER A 213 -13.01 15.32 -30.47
C SER A 213 -13.78 14.03 -30.15
N ASN A 214 -13.12 13.02 -29.58
CA ASN A 214 -13.74 11.73 -29.23
C ASN A 214 -13.77 11.44 -27.73
N LEU A 215 -13.40 12.43 -26.91
CA LEU A 215 -13.64 12.42 -25.48
C LEU A 215 -14.92 13.20 -25.13
N PRO A 216 -15.63 12.80 -24.07
CA PRO A 216 -16.85 13.47 -23.66
C PRO A 216 -16.53 14.86 -23.13
N THR A 217 -17.47 15.80 -23.32
CA THR A 217 -17.30 17.20 -22.91
C THR A 217 -17.43 17.41 -21.40
N GLN A 218 -18.07 16.47 -20.69
CA GLN A 218 -18.34 16.55 -19.25
C GLN A 218 -18.00 15.21 -18.62
N LEU A 219 -17.25 15.23 -17.51
CA LEU A 219 -16.96 14.06 -16.65
C LEU A 219 -17.16 14.41 -15.16
N GLU A 220 -17.80 15.54 -14.86
CA GLU A 220 -17.99 16.04 -13.49
C GLU A 220 -18.79 15.10 -12.58
N ALA A 221 -19.66 14.26 -13.17
CA ALA A 221 -20.45 13.27 -12.46
C ALA A 221 -19.60 12.11 -11.89
N LEU A 222 -18.37 11.93 -12.37
CA LEU A 222 -17.47 10.87 -11.94
C LEU A 222 -16.70 11.26 -10.68
N THR A 223 -17.43 11.43 -9.57
CA THR A 223 -16.89 11.92 -8.30
C THR A 223 -15.96 10.93 -7.60
N HIS A 224 -16.01 9.65 -7.96
CA HIS A 224 -15.18 8.59 -7.38
C HIS A 224 -13.93 8.26 -8.22
N LEU A 225 -13.79 8.85 -9.41
CA LEU A 225 -12.73 8.50 -10.36
C LEU A 225 -11.36 8.91 -9.83
N ALA A 226 -10.56 7.91 -9.46
CA ALA A 226 -9.29 8.06 -8.77
C ALA A 226 -8.09 7.70 -9.66
N ASP A 227 -8.23 6.74 -10.57
CA ASP A 227 -7.15 6.31 -11.47
C ASP A 227 -7.58 6.41 -12.94
N VAL A 228 -6.87 7.25 -13.70
CA VAL A 228 -7.11 7.46 -15.12
C VAL A 228 -5.83 7.21 -15.91
N ASP A 229 -5.89 6.27 -16.85
CA ASP A 229 -4.82 6.03 -17.83
C ASP A 229 -5.30 6.36 -19.24
N LEU A 230 -4.71 7.40 -19.82
CA LEU A 230 -4.90 7.85 -21.20
C LEU A 230 -3.57 7.85 -21.96
N SER A 231 -2.61 7.01 -21.56
CA SER A 231 -1.30 6.95 -22.21
C SER A 231 -1.36 6.38 -23.62
N HIS A 232 -0.34 6.63 -24.45
CA HIS A 232 -0.27 6.17 -25.85
C HIS A 232 -1.48 6.59 -26.70
N ASN A 233 -1.97 7.80 -26.53
CA ASN A 233 -3.05 8.36 -27.36
C ASN A 233 -2.53 9.54 -28.19
N GLU A 234 -3.43 10.19 -28.93
CA GLU A 234 -3.09 11.30 -29.83
C GLU A 234 -3.57 12.65 -29.23
N LEU A 235 -3.49 12.80 -27.91
CA LEU A 235 -3.96 14.01 -27.24
C LEU A 235 -2.96 15.16 -27.44
N ALA A 236 -3.39 16.21 -28.15
CA ALA A 236 -2.60 17.43 -28.34
C ALA A 236 -2.57 18.35 -27.10
N ARG A 237 -3.56 18.23 -26.21
CA ARG A 237 -3.64 18.88 -24.90
C ARG A 237 -4.44 18.00 -23.95
N VAL A 238 -4.37 18.31 -22.65
CA VAL A 238 -5.25 17.67 -21.67
C VAL A 238 -6.69 18.18 -21.87
N PRO A 239 -7.68 17.30 -22.04
CA PRO A 239 -9.09 17.67 -22.14
C PRO A 239 -9.61 18.41 -20.91
N GLU A 240 -10.44 19.44 -21.11
CA GLU A 240 -10.97 20.27 -20.02
C GLU A 240 -11.79 19.48 -18.99
N CYS A 241 -12.50 18.44 -19.44
CA CYS A 241 -13.28 17.55 -18.58
C CYS A 241 -12.44 16.75 -17.58
N LEU A 242 -11.12 16.58 -17.81
CA LEU A 242 -10.26 15.92 -16.82
C LEU A 242 -9.92 16.84 -15.64
N TYR A 243 -9.89 18.17 -15.85
CA TYR A 243 -9.62 19.12 -14.77
C TYR A 243 -10.77 19.19 -13.75
N THR A 244 -11.99 18.80 -14.13
CA THR A 244 -13.14 18.79 -13.21
C THR A 244 -13.12 17.64 -12.20
N LEU A 245 -12.22 16.66 -12.36
CA LEU A 245 -12.15 15.45 -11.53
C LEU A 245 -11.39 15.74 -10.22
N SER A 246 -12.13 15.95 -9.12
CA SER A 246 -11.57 16.33 -7.83
C SER A 246 -10.97 15.16 -7.02
N ALA A 247 -11.43 13.92 -7.26
CA ALA A 247 -10.99 12.73 -6.55
C ALA A 247 -9.75 12.05 -7.17
N LEU A 248 -9.23 12.58 -8.29
CA LEU A 248 -8.15 11.99 -9.06
C LEU A 248 -6.88 11.84 -8.21
N ARG A 249 -6.38 10.60 -8.07
CA ARG A 249 -5.14 10.24 -7.34
C ARG A 249 -4.01 9.90 -8.29
N ARG A 250 -4.32 9.27 -9.42
CA ARG A 250 -3.36 8.88 -10.44
C ARG A 250 -3.86 9.31 -11.82
N LEU A 251 -2.98 10.00 -12.55
CA LEU A 251 -3.22 10.41 -13.92
C LEU A 251 -2.02 10.04 -14.78
N ASN A 252 -2.24 9.17 -15.75
CA ASN A 252 -1.24 8.80 -16.74
C ASN A 252 -1.63 9.34 -18.12
N LEU A 253 -0.84 10.28 -18.61
CA LEU A 253 -0.97 10.93 -19.92
C LEU A 253 0.31 10.75 -20.74
N SER A 254 1.12 9.74 -20.42
CA SER A 254 2.37 9.49 -21.12
C SER A 254 2.18 9.09 -22.58
N ASP A 255 3.19 9.27 -23.43
CA ASP A 255 3.13 8.92 -24.86
C ASP A 255 1.93 9.57 -25.56
N ASN A 256 1.86 10.89 -25.50
CA ASN A 256 0.85 11.69 -26.21
C ASN A 256 1.54 12.84 -26.98
N HIS A 257 0.76 13.81 -27.46
CA HIS A 257 1.25 14.98 -28.17
C HIS A 257 0.99 16.28 -27.40
N ILE A 258 0.96 16.21 -26.06
CA ILE A 258 0.59 17.32 -25.20
C ILE A 258 1.69 18.39 -25.27
N THR A 259 1.32 19.61 -25.67
CA THR A 259 2.24 20.76 -25.77
C THR A 259 2.24 21.64 -24.51
N GLU A 260 1.10 21.74 -23.83
CA GLU A 260 0.93 22.58 -22.64
C GLU A 260 -0.08 21.99 -21.65
N LEU A 261 0.00 22.46 -20.41
CA LEU A 261 -0.96 22.17 -19.34
C LEU A 261 -1.69 23.46 -18.93
N SER A 262 -2.98 23.34 -18.63
CA SER A 262 -3.79 24.47 -18.19
C SER A 262 -3.56 24.79 -16.70
N LEU A 263 -3.76 26.05 -16.33
CA LEU A 263 -3.77 26.51 -14.94
C LEU A 263 -4.91 25.86 -14.13
N CYS A 264 -5.95 25.33 -14.80
CA CYS A 264 -7.05 24.60 -14.19
C CYS A 264 -6.64 23.31 -13.45
N MET A 265 -5.40 22.85 -13.59
CA MET A 265 -4.87 21.69 -12.84
C MET A 265 -4.88 21.88 -11.32
N ASP A 266 -5.07 23.11 -10.83
CA ASP A 266 -5.28 23.44 -9.43
C ASP A 266 -6.40 22.63 -8.75
N GLN A 267 -7.35 22.09 -9.52
CA GLN A 267 -8.48 21.30 -9.03
C GLN A 267 -8.08 19.88 -8.59
N TRP A 268 -6.94 19.35 -9.05
CA TRP A 268 -6.48 17.98 -8.74
C TRP A 268 -5.84 17.87 -7.35
N THR A 269 -6.55 18.33 -6.32
CA THR A 269 -6.05 18.44 -4.94
C THR A 269 -5.65 17.10 -4.31
N GLN A 270 -6.18 15.97 -4.82
CA GLN A 270 -5.90 14.63 -4.34
C GLN A 270 -4.81 13.89 -5.13
N LEU A 271 -4.22 14.52 -6.16
CA LEU A 271 -3.30 13.85 -7.07
C LEU A 271 -2.00 13.48 -6.38
N GLN A 272 -1.64 12.20 -6.49
CA GLN A 272 -0.43 11.62 -5.92
C GLN A 272 0.58 11.26 -7.01
N THR A 273 0.10 10.80 -8.17
CA THR A 273 0.94 10.40 -9.29
C THR A 273 0.49 11.10 -10.57
N LEU A 274 1.40 11.86 -11.17
CA LEU A 274 1.20 12.49 -12.47
C LEU A 274 2.29 12.02 -13.43
N ASN A 275 1.90 11.34 -14.50
CA ASN A 275 2.80 10.92 -15.56
C ASN A 275 2.49 11.65 -16.86
N LEU A 276 3.44 12.48 -17.29
CA LEU A 276 3.42 13.29 -18.51
C LEU A 276 4.62 12.97 -19.41
N SER A 277 5.27 11.82 -19.19
CA SER A 277 6.45 11.43 -19.98
C SER A 277 6.12 11.23 -21.47
N ARG A 278 7.11 11.42 -22.35
CA ARG A 278 6.99 11.23 -23.81
C ARG A 278 5.86 12.10 -24.39
N ASN A 279 5.96 13.40 -24.14
CA ASN A 279 5.06 14.42 -24.68
C ASN A 279 5.90 15.53 -25.36
N GLN A 280 5.27 16.66 -25.68
CA GLN A 280 5.92 17.80 -26.34
C GLN A 280 5.91 19.04 -25.43
N LEU A 281 5.89 18.85 -24.11
CA LEU A 281 5.82 19.94 -23.14
C LEU A 281 7.08 20.81 -23.20
N THR A 282 6.91 22.12 -23.30
CA THR A 282 7.98 23.12 -23.19
C THR A 282 8.09 23.70 -21.79
N SER A 283 6.97 23.83 -21.08
CA SER A 283 6.94 24.29 -19.70
C SER A 283 5.84 23.63 -18.88
N LEU A 284 6.00 23.67 -17.56
CA LEU A 284 5.01 23.31 -16.56
C LEU A 284 4.43 24.60 -15.96
N PRO A 285 3.11 24.69 -15.73
CA PRO A 285 2.50 25.86 -15.12
C PRO A 285 2.81 25.94 -13.62
N SER A 286 2.84 27.16 -13.08
CA SER A 286 3.12 27.40 -11.65
C SER A 286 2.06 26.78 -10.71
N SER A 287 0.85 26.58 -11.22
CA SER A 287 -0.28 25.85 -10.63
C SER A 287 0.06 24.45 -10.13
N ILE A 288 1.08 23.79 -10.67
CA ILE A 288 1.53 22.47 -10.19
C ILE A 288 1.88 22.46 -8.69
N SER A 289 2.26 23.61 -8.13
CA SER A 289 2.53 23.76 -6.69
C SER A 289 1.31 23.61 -5.78
N LYS A 290 0.08 23.70 -6.32
CA LYS A 290 -1.15 23.49 -5.56
C LYS A 290 -1.47 22.00 -5.34
N LEU A 291 -0.78 21.10 -6.06
CA LEU A 291 -0.91 19.65 -5.92
C LEU A 291 -0.19 19.15 -4.66
N ALA A 292 -0.63 19.58 -3.47
CA ALA A 292 0.08 19.35 -2.20
C ALA A 292 0.28 17.86 -1.84
N LYS A 293 -0.52 16.95 -2.42
CA LYS A 293 -0.41 15.49 -2.23
C LYS A 293 0.45 14.79 -3.28
N LEU A 294 1.04 15.52 -4.24
CA LEU A 294 1.83 14.92 -5.31
C LEU A 294 3.11 14.29 -4.76
N ARG A 295 3.26 12.99 -5.01
CA ARG A 295 4.41 12.17 -4.60
C ARG A 295 5.30 11.80 -5.78
N LYS A 296 4.72 11.55 -6.94
CA LYS A 296 5.44 11.08 -8.13
C LYS A 296 5.11 11.97 -9.33
N LEU A 297 6.13 12.60 -9.89
CA LEU A 297 6.03 13.42 -11.09
C LEU A 297 7.01 12.90 -12.15
N PHE A 298 6.46 12.42 -13.26
CA PHE A 298 7.22 11.94 -14.40
C PHE A 298 7.02 12.88 -15.58
N VAL A 299 8.10 13.49 -16.07
CA VAL A 299 8.11 14.43 -17.21
C VAL A 299 9.21 14.09 -18.21
N ASN A 300 9.62 12.81 -18.26
CA ASN A 300 10.70 12.33 -19.13
C ASN A 300 10.40 12.53 -20.62
N SER A 301 11.42 12.65 -21.47
CA SER A 301 11.25 12.73 -22.93
C SER A 301 10.26 13.82 -23.32
N ASN A 302 10.51 15.04 -22.85
CA ASN A 302 9.79 16.26 -23.20
C ASN A 302 10.78 17.29 -23.75
N ARG A 303 10.36 18.54 -23.91
CA ARG A 303 11.19 19.65 -24.39
C ARG A 303 11.40 20.71 -23.30
N LEU A 304 11.37 20.30 -22.02
CA LEU A 304 11.49 21.21 -20.89
C LEU A 304 12.90 21.81 -20.84
N ASP A 305 12.99 23.11 -20.68
CA ASP A 305 14.20 23.87 -20.37
C ASP A 305 14.18 24.35 -18.90
N PHE A 306 15.18 25.14 -18.51
CA PHE A 306 15.28 25.65 -17.13
C PHE A 306 14.08 26.52 -16.73
N GLU A 307 13.66 27.44 -17.61
CA GLU A 307 12.49 28.30 -17.39
C GLU A 307 11.18 27.49 -17.39
N GLY A 308 11.16 26.37 -18.11
CA GLY A 308 10.05 25.46 -18.23
C GLY A 308 9.73 24.70 -16.94
N ILE A 309 10.64 24.62 -15.97
CA ILE A 309 10.34 24.09 -14.63
C ILE A 309 10.16 25.28 -13.67
N PRO A 310 8.92 25.62 -13.27
CA PRO A 310 8.72 26.76 -12.40
C PRO A 310 9.29 26.47 -11.01
N SER A 311 9.88 27.48 -10.38
CA SER A 311 10.44 27.37 -9.02
C SER A 311 9.43 26.89 -7.96
N SER A 312 8.13 26.97 -8.29
CA SER A 312 7.03 26.50 -7.46
C SER A 312 6.91 24.97 -7.39
N VAL A 313 7.41 24.19 -8.36
CA VAL A 313 7.45 22.70 -8.30
C VAL A 313 8.17 22.25 -7.03
N TRP A 314 9.22 22.96 -6.66
CA TRP A 314 10.05 22.62 -5.50
C TRP A 314 9.42 23.01 -4.15
N LYS A 315 8.21 23.59 -4.16
CA LYS A 315 7.41 23.78 -2.93
C LYS A 315 6.64 22.51 -2.54
N LEU A 316 6.64 21.48 -3.39
CA LEU A 316 5.94 20.22 -3.14
C LEU A 316 6.69 19.39 -2.08
N GLY A 317 6.34 19.59 -0.81
CA GLY A 317 7.01 18.92 0.32
C GLY A 317 6.75 17.40 0.41
N ASN A 318 5.79 16.87 -0.34
CA ASN A 318 5.49 15.44 -0.40
C ASN A 318 6.09 14.73 -1.63
N LEU A 319 6.85 15.45 -2.47
CA LEU A 319 7.42 14.89 -3.68
C LEU A 319 8.54 13.90 -3.34
N GLU A 320 8.35 12.63 -3.71
CA GLU A 320 9.29 11.53 -3.47
C GLU A 320 10.07 11.16 -4.72
N GLN A 321 9.44 11.26 -5.90
CA GLN A 321 10.05 10.89 -7.16
C GLN A 321 9.85 12.00 -8.18
N PHE A 322 10.97 12.54 -8.66
CA PHE A 322 11.01 13.49 -9.77
C PHE A 322 11.88 12.91 -10.89
N VAL A 323 11.25 12.62 -12.02
CA VAL A 323 11.91 11.99 -13.17
C VAL A 323 11.72 12.91 -14.37
N ALA A 324 12.80 13.55 -14.79
CA ALA A 324 12.88 14.49 -15.91
C ALA A 324 14.04 14.12 -16.85
N ALA A 325 14.16 12.83 -17.15
CA ALA A 325 15.13 12.32 -18.11
C ALA A 325 14.85 12.85 -19.52
N ASP A 326 15.86 12.95 -20.38
CA ASP A 326 15.68 13.22 -21.82
C ASP A 326 14.90 14.52 -22.08
N ASN A 327 15.44 15.64 -21.58
CA ASN A 327 14.89 17.00 -21.71
C ASN A 327 16.02 17.97 -22.09
N ASN A 328 15.72 19.27 -22.16
CA ASN A 328 16.69 20.34 -22.46
C ASN A 328 17.11 21.12 -21.20
N LEU A 329 17.14 20.48 -20.03
CA LEU A 329 17.46 21.18 -18.77
C LEU A 329 18.94 21.57 -18.72
N GLU A 330 19.22 22.86 -18.52
CA GLU A 330 20.58 23.40 -18.40
C GLU A 330 21.04 23.53 -16.95
N LEU A 331 20.11 23.89 -16.07
CA LEU A 331 20.34 24.12 -14.64
C LEU A 331 19.16 23.57 -13.83
N ILE A 332 19.36 23.41 -12.53
CA ILE A 332 18.29 23.12 -11.58
C ILE A 332 18.44 24.11 -10.42
N PRO A 333 17.37 24.78 -9.98
CA PRO A 333 17.47 25.79 -8.94
C PRO A 333 17.77 25.16 -7.57
N GLU A 334 18.41 25.91 -6.69
CA GLU A 334 18.68 25.52 -5.29
C GLU A 334 17.41 25.15 -4.51
N SER A 335 16.25 25.64 -4.98
CA SER A 335 14.94 25.35 -4.40
C SER A 335 14.61 23.86 -4.34
N LEU A 336 15.24 23.01 -5.18
CA LEU A 336 15.14 21.55 -5.12
C LEU A 336 15.28 20.99 -3.69
N CYS A 337 16.14 21.61 -2.87
CA CYS A 337 16.45 21.14 -1.52
C CYS A 337 15.29 21.29 -0.53
N ARG A 338 14.21 22.00 -0.92
CA ARG A 338 12.98 22.10 -0.12
C ARG A 338 12.14 20.83 -0.17
N CYS A 339 12.35 19.95 -1.16
CA CYS A 339 11.70 18.65 -1.25
C CYS A 339 12.43 17.63 -0.35
N ALA A 340 12.23 17.74 0.97
CA ALA A 340 12.95 16.91 1.95
C ALA A 340 12.67 15.40 1.81
N LYS A 341 11.51 15.02 1.25
CA LYS A 341 11.10 13.62 1.05
C LYS A 341 11.57 13.02 -0.28
N LEU A 342 12.39 13.73 -1.05
CA LEU A 342 12.79 13.29 -2.38
C LEU A 342 13.75 12.09 -2.30
N LYS A 343 13.28 10.93 -2.75
CA LYS A 343 14.04 9.66 -2.77
C LYS A 343 14.68 9.36 -4.11
N LYS A 344 14.03 9.77 -5.20
CA LYS A 344 14.48 9.46 -6.57
C LYS A 344 14.48 10.71 -7.43
N LEU A 345 15.67 11.10 -7.88
CA LEU A 345 15.91 12.20 -8.79
C LEU A 345 16.63 11.69 -10.04
N VAL A 346 15.91 11.69 -11.17
CA VAL A 346 16.44 11.18 -12.45
C VAL A 346 16.43 12.31 -13.47
N LEU A 347 17.61 12.67 -13.94
CA LEU A 347 17.92 13.84 -14.77
C LEU A 347 18.90 13.46 -15.91
N ASN A 348 19.00 12.19 -16.23
CA ASN A 348 19.88 11.71 -17.29
C ASN A 348 19.45 12.23 -18.66
N LYS A 349 20.39 12.30 -19.62
CA LYS A 349 20.13 12.80 -20.99
C LYS A 349 19.57 14.23 -21.00
N ASN A 350 20.19 15.14 -20.25
CA ASN A 350 19.88 16.57 -20.29
C ASN A 350 21.09 17.38 -20.77
N ARG A 351 21.03 18.70 -20.66
CA ARG A 351 22.12 19.63 -20.97
C ARG A 351 22.70 20.25 -19.70
N LEU A 352 22.66 19.53 -18.57
CA LEU A 352 23.02 20.07 -17.27
C LEU A 352 24.49 20.49 -17.23
N ILE A 353 24.74 21.72 -16.76
CA ILE A 353 26.09 22.26 -16.56
C ILE A 353 26.59 21.95 -15.14
N THR A 354 25.72 22.13 -14.14
CA THR A 354 26.01 21.87 -12.73
C THR A 354 24.74 21.55 -11.97
N LEU A 355 24.88 20.99 -10.77
CA LEU A 355 23.81 20.87 -9.79
C LEU A 355 24.06 21.80 -8.59
N PRO A 356 23.02 22.21 -7.85
CA PRO A 356 23.19 22.95 -6.60
C PRO A 356 24.11 22.22 -5.61
N GLU A 357 25.01 22.94 -4.94
CA GLU A 357 25.86 22.37 -3.87
C GLU A 357 25.02 21.71 -2.77
N LEU A 358 23.82 22.25 -2.56
CA LEU A 358 22.88 21.79 -1.55
C LEU A 358 22.29 20.39 -1.83
N VAL A 359 22.47 19.82 -3.03
CA VAL A 359 22.01 18.46 -3.38
C VAL A 359 22.64 17.41 -2.46
N HIS A 360 23.85 17.66 -1.94
CA HIS A 360 24.51 16.77 -0.98
C HIS A 360 23.81 16.71 0.40
N TYR A 361 22.90 17.64 0.70
CA TYR A 361 22.12 17.65 1.95
C TYR A 361 20.77 16.94 1.83
N LEU A 362 20.44 16.36 0.67
CA LEU A 362 19.26 15.50 0.51
C LEU A 362 19.58 14.11 1.10
N THR A 363 19.39 13.96 2.42
CA THR A 363 19.73 12.73 3.17
C THR A 363 18.90 11.51 2.75
N ASP A 364 17.69 11.74 2.26
CA ASP A 364 16.73 10.68 1.92
C ASP A 364 16.84 10.24 0.44
N LEU A 365 17.78 10.81 -0.32
CA LEU A 365 17.94 10.55 -1.74
C LEU A 365 18.65 9.21 -1.98
N GLU A 366 17.88 8.20 -2.37
CA GLU A 366 18.35 6.84 -2.70
C GLU A 366 18.93 6.75 -4.12
N VAL A 367 18.34 7.46 -5.08
CA VAL A 367 18.70 7.36 -6.49
C VAL A 367 18.88 8.75 -7.09
N LEU A 368 20.12 9.08 -7.46
CA LEU A 368 20.49 10.25 -8.26
C LEU A 368 21.07 9.80 -9.60
N ASP A 369 20.31 9.92 -10.68
CA ASP A 369 20.79 9.60 -12.03
C ASP A 369 20.98 10.87 -12.85
N VAL A 370 22.24 11.22 -13.10
CA VAL A 370 22.66 12.41 -13.86
C VAL A 370 23.51 12.03 -15.08
N ARG A 371 23.47 10.75 -15.49
CA ARG A 371 24.29 10.23 -16.60
C ARG A 371 23.91 10.91 -17.92
N GLU A 372 24.81 10.85 -18.89
CA GLU A 372 24.57 11.39 -20.24
C GLU A 372 24.26 12.90 -20.25
N ASN A 373 24.89 13.67 -19.35
CA ASN A 373 24.97 15.13 -19.40
C ASN A 373 26.41 15.52 -19.79
N PRO A 374 26.67 15.96 -21.04
CA PRO A 374 28.03 16.08 -21.57
C PRO A 374 28.90 17.15 -20.89
N ASN A 375 28.27 18.20 -20.36
CA ASN A 375 28.95 19.35 -19.75
C ASN A 375 28.82 19.39 -18.23
N LEU A 376 28.34 18.30 -17.61
CA LEU A 376 28.04 18.29 -16.18
C LEU A 376 29.32 18.25 -15.35
N VAL A 377 29.53 19.30 -14.57
CA VAL A 377 30.51 19.33 -13.48
C VAL A 377 29.74 19.24 -12.17
N MET A 378 29.98 18.17 -11.40
CA MET A 378 29.36 18.03 -10.09
C MET A 378 29.91 19.07 -9.11
N PRO A 379 29.05 19.70 -8.28
CA PRO A 379 29.51 20.64 -7.26
C PRO A 379 30.47 19.95 -6.28
N PRO A 380 31.49 20.65 -5.76
CA PRO A 380 32.40 20.09 -4.78
C PRO A 380 31.60 19.57 -3.59
N LYS A 381 31.89 18.34 -3.16
CA LYS A 381 31.29 17.82 -1.93
C LYS A 381 31.66 18.78 -0.80
N PRO A 382 30.70 19.26 0.02
CA PRO A 382 31.03 20.07 1.17
C PRO A 382 32.06 19.30 1.99
N ALA A 383 33.25 19.88 2.15
CA ALA A 383 34.33 19.24 2.88
C ALA A 383 33.82 18.94 4.28
N ASP A 384 33.93 17.67 4.66
CA ASP A 384 33.58 17.20 5.99
C ASP A 384 34.54 17.89 6.97
N ARG A 385 34.14 19.05 7.51
CA ARG A 385 34.85 19.71 8.61
C ARG A 385 34.53 18.98 9.91
N SER A 386 34.63 17.65 9.89
CA SER A 386 34.54 16.75 11.04
C SER A 386 35.91 16.54 11.70
N GLU A 387 37.03 16.88 11.04
CA GLU A 387 38.38 16.64 11.57
C GLU A 387 39.04 17.77 12.36
N ASN A 388 38.37 18.89 12.68
CA ASN A 388 39.00 19.92 13.54
C ASN A 388 38.04 20.65 14.50
N LEU A 389 36.92 20.03 14.90
CA LEU A 389 36.09 20.55 16.00
C LEU A 389 36.31 19.86 17.35
N TYR A 390 37.31 18.98 17.47
CA TYR A 390 37.63 18.27 18.71
C TYR A 390 38.84 18.83 19.48
N ASN A 391 39.51 19.87 18.98
CA ASN A 391 40.62 20.53 19.68
C ASN A 391 40.26 21.90 20.27
N ILE A 392 38.97 22.15 20.53
CA ILE A 392 38.56 23.30 21.35
C ILE A 392 38.50 22.81 22.79
N ASP A 393 39.61 22.97 23.51
CA ASP A 393 39.66 22.76 24.95
C ASP A 393 38.79 23.85 25.64
N PHE A 394 37.60 23.45 26.08
CA PHE A 394 36.66 24.27 26.85
C PHE A 394 37.03 24.34 28.34
N SER A 395 38.22 23.87 28.75
CA SER A 395 38.66 24.00 30.13
C SER A 395 38.64 25.48 30.57
N LEU A 396 38.20 25.68 31.81
CA LEU A 396 38.18 27.00 32.45
C LEU A 396 39.57 27.66 32.38
N GLN A 397 40.64 26.86 32.45
CA GLN A 397 42.02 27.31 32.25
C GLN A 397 42.25 27.97 30.88
N ASN A 398 41.79 27.34 29.79
CA ASN A 398 42.02 27.84 28.43
C ASN A 398 41.14 29.06 28.14
N GLN A 399 39.91 29.10 28.67
CA GLN A 399 39.04 30.29 28.61
C GLN A 399 39.61 31.48 29.39
N LEU A 400 40.16 31.26 30.59
CA LEU A 400 40.80 32.32 31.39
C LEU A 400 42.08 32.83 30.72
N ARG A 401 42.84 31.96 30.05
CA ARG A 401 44.02 32.34 29.26
C ARG A 401 43.65 33.18 28.03
N LEU A 402 42.61 32.80 27.30
CA LEU A 402 42.08 33.58 26.16
C LEU A 402 41.46 34.91 26.61
N ALA A 403 40.93 34.98 27.84
CA ALA A 403 40.44 36.21 28.46
C ALA A 403 41.54 37.08 29.10
N GLY A 404 42.82 36.71 28.96
CA GLY A 404 43.96 37.54 29.39
C GLY A 404 44.36 37.41 30.87
N ALA A 405 43.90 36.39 31.58
CA ALA A 405 44.25 36.19 32.99
C ALA A 405 45.69 35.66 33.16
N SER A 406 46.43 36.21 34.14
CA SER A 406 47.83 35.83 34.39
C SER A 406 47.96 34.46 35.09
N PRO A 407 49.07 33.73 34.89
CA PRO A 407 49.24 32.35 35.39
C PRO A 407 49.11 32.19 36.91
N ALA A 408 49.26 33.27 37.68
CA ALA A 408 49.20 33.25 39.14
C ALA A 408 47.78 33.01 39.69
N ALA A 409 46.72 33.36 38.95
CA ALA A 409 45.34 33.14 39.38
C ALA A 409 44.89 31.68 39.22
N ILE A 410 45.55 30.93 38.33
CA ILE A 410 45.18 29.55 37.96
C ILE A 410 45.60 28.55 39.05
N ALA A 411 46.70 28.82 39.77
CA ALA A 411 47.20 27.95 40.84
C ALA A 411 46.35 27.97 42.12
N ALA A 412 45.54 29.01 42.33
CA ALA A 412 44.73 29.18 43.55
C ALA A 412 43.39 28.43 43.53
N ALA A 413 42.96 27.90 42.38
CA ALA A 413 41.63 27.27 42.22
C ALA A 413 41.64 25.74 42.40
N GLY A 414 42.79 25.12 42.66
CA GLY A 414 42.98 23.66 42.66
C GLY A 414 42.75 22.91 43.97
N GLY A 415 42.01 23.46 44.94
CA GLY A 415 41.86 22.81 46.26
C GLY A 415 40.46 22.91 46.87
N GLY A 416 39.74 21.79 46.92
CA GLY A 416 38.57 21.60 47.79
C GLY A 416 37.40 20.88 47.13
N GLN A 417 37.08 19.67 47.60
CA GLN A 417 35.88 18.91 47.25
C GLN A 417 34.56 19.58 47.72
N PRO A 418 33.39 19.18 47.17
CA PRO A 418 32.20 20.02 47.17
C PRO A 418 31.30 19.80 48.39
N ALA A 419 30.72 20.88 48.91
CA ALA A 419 29.55 20.84 49.76
C ALA A 419 28.44 21.74 49.16
N LYS A 420 27.23 21.17 49.15
CA LYS A 420 25.97 21.73 48.64
C LYS A 420 25.69 23.13 49.19
N ASP A 421 25.14 24.03 48.37
CA ASP A 421 24.21 25.04 48.92
C ASP A 421 23.13 25.51 47.92
N HIS A 422 21.88 25.44 48.38
CA HIS A 422 20.63 25.61 47.61
C HIS A 422 20.15 27.08 47.54
N VAL A 423 21.00 28.05 47.90
CA VAL A 423 20.58 29.45 48.10
C VAL A 423 20.99 30.40 46.96
N ALA A 424 21.87 29.98 46.04
CA ALA A 424 22.35 30.84 44.95
C ALA A 424 21.37 31.00 43.76
N ARG A 425 20.30 30.20 43.67
CA ARG A 425 19.36 30.25 42.53
C ARG A 425 18.25 31.31 42.69
N LYS A 426 18.10 31.94 43.86
CA LYS A 426 16.97 32.83 44.17
C LYS A 426 17.28 34.33 44.18
N LEU A 427 18.52 34.75 43.90
CA LEU A 427 18.90 36.18 43.92
C LEU A 427 19.19 36.81 42.54
N ARG A 428 18.99 36.10 41.43
CA ARG A 428 19.38 36.57 40.08
C ARG A 428 18.23 37.04 39.17
N LEU A 429 17.07 37.38 39.74
CA LEU A 429 15.91 37.89 38.97
C LEU A 429 15.37 39.25 39.42
N ARG A 430 16.16 40.04 40.16
CA ARG A 430 15.83 41.45 40.42
C ARG A 430 17.07 42.33 40.40
N ARG A 431 17.33 42.99 39.26
CA ARG A 431 17.64 44.44 39.15
C ARG A 431 18.16 44.83 37.76
N ARG A 432 17.56 45.91 37.22
CA ARG A 432 17.94 46.82 36.11
C ARG A 432 17.70 46.34 34.66
N ARG A 433 17.00 47.00 33.71
CA ARG A 433 16.40 48.37 33.49
C ARG A 433 17.28 49.55 33.94
N ASP A 434 17.73 50.50 33.12
CA ASP A 434 17.21 51.12 31.89
C ASP A 434 18.34 51.85 31.13
N SER A 435 18.18 52.05 29.82
CA SER A 435 18.40 53.32 29.06
C SER A 435 18.45 52.99 27.55
N SER A 436 17.33 53.00 26.82
CA SER A 436 16.74 54.14 26.07
C SER A 436 17.43 54.44 24.72
N GLN A 437 16.85 53.95 23.63
CA GLN A 437 16.32 54.73 22.50
C GLN A 437 15.97 53.78 21.33
N ASP A 438 14.69 53.71 20.99
CA ASP A 438 14.23 53.68 19.59
C ASP A 438 12.70 53.88 19.56
N ASP A 439 12.33 55.16 19.44
CA ASP A 439 10.96 55.63 19.21
C ASP A 439 10.75 55.81 17.71
N GLN A 440 10.29 54.77 17.02
CA GLN A 440 9.54 54.93 15.76
C GLN A 440 8.63 53.74 15.40
N ALA A 441 8.18 52.97 16.41
CA ALA A 441 7.26 51.83 16.19
C ALA A 441 6.12 51.75 17.23
N LYS A 442 5.70 52.89 17.81
CA LYS A 442 4.60 52.94 18.81
C LYS A 442 3.53 54.01 18.56
N GLN A 443 3.24 54.30 17.29
CA GLN A 443 2.04 55.08 16.91
C GLN A 443 0.96 54.26 16.18
N VAL A 444 1.05 52.93 16.13
CA VAL A 444 0.04 52.10 15.41
C VAL A 444 -0.74 51.12 16.30
N LEU A 445 -0.34 50.91 17.57
CA LEU A 445 -0.95 49.88 18.42
C LEU A 445 -1.79 50.39 19.61
N LYS A 446 -2.15 51.68 19.62
CA LYS A 446 -3.10 52.26 20.59
C LYS A 446 -4.43 52.72 19.96
N GLY A 447 -4.67 52.37 18.70
CA GLY A 447 -5.94 52.63 18.00
C GLY A 447 -6.91 51.44 17.94
N MET A 448 -6.51 50.26 18.44
CA MET A 448 -7.27 49.01 18.26
C MET A 448 -7.73 48.35 19.57
N SER A 449 -7.51 48.97 20.74
CA SER A 449 -8.12 48.52 22.00
C SER A 449 -9.45 49.20 22.32
N ASP A 450 -9.68 50.41 21.80
CA ASP A 450 -10.83 51.23 22.20
C ASP A 450 -12.07 50.99 21.31
N VAL A 451 -11.93 50.27 20.19
CA VAL A 451 -13.05 49.87 19.31
C VAL A 451 -13.71 48.55 19.77
N ALA A 452 -13.05 47.79 20.66
CA ALA A 452 -13.57 46.52 21.17
C ALA A 452 -14.44 46.67 22.44
N HIS A 453 -14.44 47.85 23.09
CA HIS A 453 -15.27 48.10 24.27
C HIS A 453 -16.58 48.86 24.02
N ASP A 454 -16.79 49.40 22.81
CA ASP A 454 -18.07 50.02 22.43
C ASP A 454 -19.04 49.07 21.69
N LYS A 455 -18.59 47.89 21.27
CA LYS A 455 -19.44 46.87 20.60
C LYS A 455 -20.19 45.94 21.56
N ASN A 456 -19.95 46.03 22.87
CA ASN A 456 -20.60 45.20 23.89
C ASN A 456 -21.75 45.89 24.63
N LYS A 457 -22.27 47.03 24.13
CA LYS A 457 -23.41 47.74 24.74
C LYS A 457 -24.62 47.97 23.82
N THR A 458 -24.67 47.34 22.64
CA THR A 458 -25.75 47.52 21.66
C THR A 458 -26.37 46.20 21.15
N LEU A 459 -26.42 45.16 21.97
CA LEU A 459 -27.15 43.91 21.68
C LEU A 459 -28.02 43.44 22.85
N ALA A 460 -28.82 44.38 23.36
CA ALA A 460 -30.02 44.07 24.12
C ALA A 460 -31.19 44.77 23.44
N GLU A 461 -31.75 44.17 22.38
CA GLU A 461 -33.15 44.28 21.92
C GLU A 461 -33.35 43.54 20.58
N GLY A 462 -34.17 42.47 20.58
CA GLY A 462 -34.80 41.79 19.43
C GLY A 462 -33.87 40.98 18.51
N GLY A 463 -34.11 39.74 18.11
CA GLY A 463 -35.27 38.85 18.14
C GLY A 463 -35.03 37.76 17.08
N ASP A 464 -34.86 36.52 17.55
CA ASP A 464 -35.18 35.20 16.95
C ASP A 464 -34.89 34.90 15.46
N VAL A 465 -33.87 34.07 15.16
CA VAL A 465 -33.94 32.93 14.21
C VAL A 465 -32.89 31.87 14.60
N ARG A 466 -33.34 30.63 14.85
CA ARG A 466 -32.54 29.45 15.21
C ARG A 466 -31.80 28.83 14.00
N TYR A 467 -30.50 28.56 14.15
CA TYR A 467 -29.84 27.38 13.55
C TYR A 467 -28.98 26.72 14.64
N THR A 468 -29.25 25.44 14.88
CA THR A 468 -28.60 24.61 15.90
C THR A 468 -27.15 24.28 15.55
N GLU A 469 -26.33 24.32 16.61
CA GLU A 469 -24.88 24.16 16.65
C GLU A 469 -24.38 22.74 16.29
N VAL A 470 -23.32 22.66 15.48
CA VAL A 470 -22.41 21.50 15.46
C VAL A 470 -21.33 21.73 16.51
N LYS A 471 -21.31 20.88 17.54
CA LYS A 471 -20.30 20.91 18.61
C LYS A 471 -18.92 20.53 18.07
N SER A 472 -17.92 21.34 18.39
CA SER A 472 -16.50 21.06 18.29
C SER A 472 -16.06 20.08 19.39
N ARG A 473 -15.34 19.00 19.03
CA ARG A 473 -14.78 18.02 19.98
C ARG A 473 -13.56 18.59 20.72
N ARG A 474 -13.46 18.26 22.02
CA ARG A 474 -12.37 18.61 22.95
C ARG A 474 -11.12 17.75 22.71
N TRP A 475 -9.93 18.30 22.95
CA TRP A 475 -8.63 17.61 22.80
C TRP A 475 -8.46 16.41 23.76
N ASP A 476 -9.22 16.42 24.85
CA ASP A 476 -9.27 15.42 25.92
C ASP A 476 -10.09 14.18 25.51
N GLU A 477 -10.92 14.27 24.45
CA GLU A 477 -11.63 13.12 23.86
C GLU A 477 -10.70 12.22 23.00
N GLY A 478 -9.48 12.69 22.68
CA GLY A 478 -8.44 11.90 22.00
C GLY A 478 -7.49 11.13 22.93
N LEU A 479 -7.63 11.30 24.25
CA LEU A 479 -6.86 10.59 25.28
C LEU A 479 -7.67 9.48 25.97
N ALA A 480 -8.96 9.34 25.65
CA ALA A 480 -9.70 8.13 25.95
C ALA A 480 -9.12 7.00 25.08
N LYS A 481 -8.77 5.86 25.70
CA LYS A 481 -8.39 4.64 24.96
C LYS A 481 -9.41 4.48 23.83
N PRO A 482 -9.01 4.47 22.54
CA PRO A 482 -9.97 4.11 21.50
C PRO A 482 -10.54 2.76 21.94
N GLN A 483 -11.86 2.65 22.02
CA GLN A 483 -12.45 1.34 22.11
C GLN A 483 -12.10 0.67 20.78
N LEU A 484 -11.01 -0.11 20.80
CA LEU A 484 -10.62 -0.96 19.70
C LEU A 484 -11.76 -1.95 19.53
N ASP A 485 -12.53 -1.77 18.47
CA ASP A 485 -13.57 -2.72 18.11
C ASP A 485 -12.87 -3.93 17.48
N TYR A 486 -12.61 -4.94 18.30
CA TYR A 486 -11.92 -6.14 17.86
C TYR A 486 -12.73 -6.96 16.86
N SER A 487 -14.03 -6.70 16.70
CA SER A 487 -14.83 -7.31 15.62
C SER A 487 -14.45 -6.79 14.23
N GLU A 488 -13.79 -5.63 14.15
CA GLU A 488 -13.21 -5.09 12.91
C GLU A 488 -11.77 -5.59 12.65
N ILE A 489 -11.09 -6.16 13.66
CA ILE A 489 -9.70 -6.67 13.56
C ILE A 489 -9.67 -8.20 13.44
N PHE A 490 -10.47 -8.89 14.25
CA PHE A 490 -10.67 -10.34 14.23
C PHE A 490 -12.12 -10.58 13.83
N THR A 491 -12.32 -10.95 12.57
CA THR A 491 -13.66 -11.21 12.05
C THR A 491 -14.26 -12.45 12.70
N GLU A 492 -15.59 -12.58 12.67
CA GLU A 492 -16.32 -13.70 13.30
C GLU A 492 -15.89 -15.10 12.76
N ASP A 493 -15.22 -15.15 11.61
CA ASP A 493 -14.71 -16.37 10.97
C ASP A 493 -13.31 -16.77 11.44
N VAL A 494 -12.59 -15.86 12.13
CA VAL A 494 -11.28 -16.15 12.72
C VAL A 494 -11.47 -17.31 13.70
N GLY A 495 -10.65 -18.34 13.62
CA GLY A 495 -10.75 -19.51 14.47
C GLY A 495 -11.89 -20.49 14.14
N GLN A 496 -12.80 -20.23 13.20
CA GLN A 496 -13.90 -21.17 12.95
C GLN A 496 -13.50 -22.33 12.02
N ILE A 497 -12.30 -22.26 11.42
CA ILE A 497 -11.80 -23.24 10.46
C ILE A 497 -10.34 -23.57 10.77
N PRO A 498 -9.97 -24.87 10.80
CA PRO A 498 -8.59 -25.30 10.91
C PRO A 498 -7.64 -24.64 9.90
N GLY A 499 -6.54 -24.06 10.38
CA GLY A 499 -5.61 -23.28 9.58
C GLY A 499 -4.76 -22.35 10.43
N VAL A 500 -3.75 -21.72 9.82
CA VAL A 500 -2.82 -20.81 10.49
C VAL A 500 -3.07 -19.39 10.00
N SER A 501 -3.38 -18.47 10.91
CA SER A 501 -3.51 -17.05 10.63
C SER A 501 -2.41 -16.30 11.35
N VAL A 502 -1.60 -15.51 10.63
CA VAL A 502 -0.54 -14.70 11.21
C VAL A 502 -0.92 -13.23 11.11
N TRP A 503 -0.73 -12.45 12.17
CA TRP A 503 -0.85 -11.00 12.18
C TRP A 503 0.47 -10.36 12.57
N HIS A 504 0.89 -9.32 11.86
CA HIS A 504 2.04 -8.48 12.16
C HIS A 504 1.60 -7.30 13.02
N ILE A 505 2.38 -6.96 14.04
CA ILE A 505 2.07 -5.81 14.91
C ILE A 505 2.68 -4.53 14.32
N GLU A 506 1.87 -3.80 13.55
CA GLU A 506 2.22 -2.51 12.98
C GLU A 506 1.48 -1.39 13.74
N ASN A 507 2.19 -0.34 14.17
CA ASN A 507 1.61 0.80 14.92
C ASN A 507 0.70 0.41 16.10
N PHE A 508 1.05 -0.66 16.85
CA PHE A 508 0.31 -1.22 18.00
C PHE A 508 -1.01 -1.93 17.70
N VAL A 509 -1.34 -2.18 16.43
CA VAL A 509 -2.55 -2.90 16.02
C VAL A 509 -2.16 -4.16 15.24
N PRO A 510 -2.86 -5.30 15.43
CA PRO A 510 -2.62 -6.49 14.62
C PRO A 510 -3.10 -6.29 13.19
N GLN A 511 -2.22 -6.52 12.22
CA GLN A 511 -2.54 -6.50 10.81
C GLN A 511 -2.31 -7.89 10.22
N LEU A 512 -3.36 -8.49 9.64
CA LEU A 512 -3.28 -9.84 9.11
C LEU A 512 -2.20 -9.90 8.02
N THR A 513 -1.26 -10.82 8.20
CA THR A 513 -0.12 -11.08 7.33
C THR A 513 -0.53 -12.15 6.34
N GLU A 514 -0.17 -11.96 5.07
CA GLU A 514 -0.46 -12.92 4.03
C GLU A 514 0.35 -14.20 4.22
N GLU A 515 -0.24 -15.34 3.87
CA GLU A 515 0.35 -16.68 3.98
C GLU A 515 1.73 -16.81 3.31
N TYR A 516 2.02 -15.99 2.28
CA TYR A 516 3.34 -15.93 1.62
C TYR A 516 4.47 -15.35 2.50
N TYR A 517 4.12 -14.51 3.48
CA TYR A 517 5.04 -13.95 4.48
C TYR A 517 4.99 -14.73 5.80
N HIS A 518 4.18 -15.78 5.90
CA HIS A 518 4.19 -16.68 7.05
C HIS A 518 5.54 -17.39 7.12
N GLY A 519 6.13 -17.43 8.30
CA GLY A 519 7.51 -17.90 8.49
C GLY A 519 8.58 -16.93 8.01
N LYS A 520 8.24 -15.71 7.57
CA LYS A 520 9.21 -14.62 7.30
C LYS A 520 9.01 -13.51 8.33
N PHE A 521 9.88 -13.45 9.32
CA PHE A 521 9.72 -12.52 10.42
C PHE A 521 10.82 -11.45 10.44
N TYR A 522 10.40 -10.19 10.59
CA TYR A 522 11.31 -9.08 10.83
C TYR A 522 11.88 -9.17 12.25
N ASP A 523 13.21 -9.09 12.37
CA ASP A 523 13.92 -9.28 13.66
C ASP A 523 13.59 -8.20 14.69
N ALA A 524 13.09 -7.03 14.26
CA ALA A 524 12.68 -5.93 15.12
C ALA A 524 11.15 -5.81 15.35
N ASP A 525 10.35 -6.81 14.94
CA ASP A 525 8.88 -6.79 15.06
C ASP A 525 8.31 -7.98 15.86
N CYS A 526 7.00 -7.98 16.08
CA CYS A 526 6.27 -9.05 16.75
C CYS A 526 5.07 -9.48 15.90
N TYR A 527 4.67 -10.75 16.02
CA TYR A 527 3.56 -11.34 15.27
C TYR A 527 2.67 -12.18 16.19
N ILE A 528 1.39 -12.33 15.83
CA ILE A 528 0.45 -13.26 16.46
C ILE A 528 0.14 -14.35 15.46
N VAL A 529 0.11 -15.60 15.86
CA VAL A 529 -0.14 -16.75 14.99
C VAL A 529 -1.23 -17.59 15.62
N LEU A 530 -2.40 -17.68 15.00
CA LEU A 530 -3.48 -18.56 15.42
C LEU A 530 -3.46 -19.80 14.54
N ARG A 531 -3.21 -20.95 15.13
CA ARG A 531 -3.45 -22.25 14.52
C ARG A 531 -4.77 -22.81 15.05
N THR A 532 -5.71 -22.99 14.16
CA THR A 532 -6.97 -23.65 14.44
C THR A 532 -6.87 -25.09 13.96
N PHE A 533 -7.46 -26.04 14.68
CA PHE A 533 -7.54 -27.44 14.28
C PHE A 533 -8.78 -28.09 14.89
N ILE A 534 -9.14 -29.28 14.43
CA ILE A 534 -10.23 -30.06 15.01
C ILE A 534 -9.59 -31.14 15.87
N ASP A 535 -10.04 -31.25 17.12
CA ASP A 535 -9.53 -32.24 18.06
C ASP A 535 -10.07 -33.65 17.76
N GLU A 536 -9.57 -34.65 18.50
CA GLU A 536 -9.98 -36.06 18.32
C GLU A 536 -11.48 -36.31 18.58
N ASN A 537 -12.17 -35.36 19.24
CA ASN A 537 -13.59 -35.43 19.57
C ASN A 537 -14.47 -34.68 18.55
N GLY A 538 -13.89 -34.06 17.53
CA GLY A 538 -14.60 -33.35 16.48
C GLY A 538 -15.01 -31.92 16.86
N ALA A 539 -14.47 -31.37 17.95
CA ALA A 539 -14.65 -29.98 18.33
C ALA A 539 -13.50 -29.11 17.77
N ILE A 540 -13.79 -27.84 17.49
CA ILE A 540 -12.79 -26.87 17.04
C ILE A 540 -11.94 -26.46 18.24
N ALA A 541 -10.63 -26.58 18.08
CA ALA A 541 -9.61 -26.23 19.06
C ALA A 541 -8.63 -25.22 18.46
N TRP A 542 -8.02 -24.44 19.34
CA TRP A 542 -7.17 -23.31 18.97
C TRP A 542 -5.84 -23.34 19.72
N GLU A 543 -4.76 -23.18 18.97
CA GLU A 543 -3.41 -22.90 19.44
C GLU A 543 -3.06 -21.46 19.03
N ILE A 544 -2.83 -20.58 20.00
CA ILE A 544 -2.52 -19.17 19.74
C ILE A 544 -1.09 -18.92 20.19
N TYR A 545 -0.22 -18.56 19.25
CA TYR A 545 1.16 -18.17 19.50
C TYR A 545 1.31 -16.66 19.32
N TYR A 546 2.28 -16.07 20.00
CA TYR A 546 2.80 -14.75 19.65
C TYR A 546 4.32 -14.83 19.58
N TRP A 547 4.85 -14.48 18.42
CA TRP A 547 6.26 -14.55 18.08
C TRP A 547 6.93 -13.18 18.28
N ILE A 548 8.14 -13.20 18.84
CA ILE A 548 8.88 -12.00 19.23
C ILE A 548 10.25 -11.99 18.57
N GLY A 549 10.52 -10.97 17.75
CA GLY A 549 11.83 -10.72 17.18
C GLY A 549 12.87 -10.29 18.22
N ALA A 550 14.12 -10.70 18.03
CA ALA A 550 15.23 -10.45 18.95
C ALA A 550 15.49 -8.95 19.22
N LYS A 551 15.20 -8.07 18.24
CA LYS A 551 15.36 -6.62 18.33
C LYS A 551 14.03 -5.87 18.54
N ALA A 552 12.93 -6.58 18.81
CA ALA A 552 11.63 -5.97 19.01
C ALA A 552 11.56 -5.13 20.29
N THR A 553 10.84 -4.02 20.26
CA THR A 553 10.68 -3.12 21.41
C THR A 553 9.66 -3.66 22.43
N LEU A 554 9.85 -3.41 23.73
CA LEU A 554 9.02 -4.03 24.79
C LEU A 554 7.53 -3.64 24.72
N ASP A 555 7.22 -2.46 24.20
CA ASP A 555 5.86 -2.01 23.91
C ASP A 555 5.20 -2.84 22.79
N LYS A 556 5.93 -3.20 21.73
CA LYS A 556 5.48 -4.18 20.72
C LYS A 556 5.31 -5.58 21.30
N LYS A 557 6.23 -6.02 22.17
CA LYS A 557 6.13 -7.31 22.89
C LYS A 557 4.86 -7.36 23.77
N ALA A 558 4.59 -6.29 24.52
CA ALA A 558 3.41 -6.17 25.35
C ALA A 558 2.12 -6.11 24.52
N CYS A 559 2.11 -5.38 23.40
CA CYS A 559 0.96 -5.32 22.49
C CYS A 559 0.65 -6.66 21.84
N ALA A 560 1.65 -7.41 21.36
CA ALA A 560 1.45 -8.75 20.81
C ALA A 560 0.80 -9.69 21.85
N ALA A 561 1.28 -9.68 23.10
CA ALA A 561 0.72 -10.48 24.17
C ALA A 561 -0.73 -10.08 24.53
N ILE A 562 -1.03 -8.78 24.61
CA ILE A 562 -2.37 -8.27 24.91
C ILE A 562 -3.37 -8.66 23.81
N HIS A 563 -3.00 -8.46 22.55
CA HIS A 563 -3.86 -8.78 21.41
C HIS A 563 -4.06 -10.29 21.25
N ALA A 564 -3.07 -11.12 21.55
CA ALA A 564 -3.23 -12.59 21.58
C ALA A 564 -4.23 -13.05 22.66
N VAL A 565 -4.22 -12.42 23.85
CA VAL A 565 -5.21 -12.69 24.91
C VAL A 565 -6.61 -12.23 24.49
N ASN A 566 -6.73 -11.10 23.81
CA ASN A 566 -8.02 -10.61 23.32
C ASN A 566 -8.59 -11.48 22.19
N LEU A 567 -7.75 -11.98 21.26
CA LEU A 567 -8.16 -12.97 20.26
C LEU A 567 -8.66 -14.26 20.93
N ARG A 568 -7.97 -14.75 21.97
CA ARG A 568 -8.44 -15.90 22.74
C ARG A 568 -9.82 -15.66 23.36
N ASN A 569 -10.00 -14.49 23.99
CA ASN A 569 -11.27 -14.13 24.63
C ASN A 569 -12.40 -13.96 23.58
N PHE A 570 -12.07 -13.46 22.38
CA PHE A 570 -13.01 -13.34 21.26
C PHE A 570 -13.48 -14.72 20.76
N LEU A 571 -12.58 -15.71 20.68
CA LEU A 571 -12.92 -17.09 20.28
C LEU A 571 -13.57 -17.92 21.39
N GLY A 572 -13.52 -17.46 22.64
CA GLY A 572 -13.99 -18.23 23.80
C GLY A 572 -13.14 -19.47 24.13
N ALA A 573 -11.87 -19.48 23.70
CA ALA A 573 -10.98 -20.65 23.82
C ALA A 573 -10.46 -20.87 25.26
N GLU A 574 -10.47 -22.11 25.77
CA GLU A 574 -9.95 -22.48 27.11
C GLU A 574 -8.42 -22.65 27.17
N GLY A 575 -7.77 -22.78 26.00
CA GLY A 575 -6.32 -22.96 25.84
C GLY A 575 -5.50 -21.71 26.21
N ARG A 576 -4.23 -21.89 26.61
CA ARG A 576 -3.30 -20.77 26.90
C ARG A 576 -2.62 -20.28 25.63
N SER A 577 -2.43 -18.97 25.51
CA SER A 577 -1.57 -18.39 24.48
C SER A 577 -0.09 -18.69 24.77
N GLN A 578 0.65 -19.06 23.75
CA GLN A 578 2.02 -19.57 23.81
C GLN A 578 3.00 -18.52 23.28
N ARG A 579 4.16 -18.39 23.91
CA ARG A 579 5.17 -17.37 23.58
C ARG A 579 6.31 -18.03 22.81
N GLU A 580 6.68 -17.45 21.68
CA GLU A 580 7.78 -17.92 20.84
C GLU A 580 8.79 -16.78 20.64
N GLU A 581 10.08 -17.06 20.80
CA GLU A 581 11.15 -16.07 20.64
C GLU A 581 12.06 -16.46 19.48
N MET A 582 12.54 -15.47 18.74
CA MET A 582 13.52 -15.64 17.66
C MET A 582 14.74 -16.43 18.15
N ASP A 583 15.09 -17.50 17.43
CA ASP A 583 16.19 -18.44 17.71
C ASP A 583 15.98 -19.42 18.89
N ASP A 584 14.80 -19.42 19.54
CA ASP A 584 14.38 -20.39 20.58
C ASP A 584 12.95 -20.93 20.32
N GLU A 585 12.56 -21.03 19.04
CA GLU A 585 11.24 -21.52 18.64
C GLU A 585 11.04 -23.01 18.93
N SER A 586 9.87 -23.36 19.46
CA SER A 586 9.48 -24.74 19.73
C SER A 586 9.34 -25.56 18.43
N GLU A 587 9.59 -26.87 18.50
CA GLU A 587 9.40 -27.75 17.33
C GLU A 587 7.93 -27.75 16.88
N GLU A 588 6.99 -27.59 17.81
CA GLU A 588 5.57 -27.44 17.51
C GLU A 588 5.26 -26.15 16.74
N PHE A 589 5.91 -25.02 17.08
CA PHE A 589 5.77 -23.76 16.35
C PHE A 589 6.47 -23.78 15.00
N LEU A 590 7.66 -24.37 14.90
CA LEU A 590 8.37 -24.54 13.63
C LEU A 590 7.57 -25.44 12.67
N ALA A 591 6.87 -26.46 13.21
CA ALA A 591 5.95 -27.29 12.43
C ALA A 591 4.75 -26.52 11.88
N VAL A 592 4.42 -25.34 12.43
CA VAL A 592 3.41 -24.42 11.87
C VAL A 592 3.87 -23.83 10.53
N PHE A 593 5.18 -23.69 10.31
CA PHE A 593 5.79 -23.10 9.11
C PHE A 593 6.71 -24.08 8.37
N ASP A 594 6.39 -25.37 8.44
CA ASP A 594 7.11 -26.45 7.74
C ASP A 594 8.62 -26.49 8.03
N GLY A 595 9.03 -26.12 9.25
CA GLY A 595 10.37 -26.33 9.79
C GLY A 595 11.43 -25.32 9.36
N SER A 596 11.09 -24.28 8.59
CA SER A 596 12.04 -23.23 8.23
C SER A 596 11.43 -21.83 8.33
N ILE A 597 11.86 -21.08 9.33
CA ILE A 597 11.60 -19.65 9.47
C ILE A 597 12.79 -18.88 8.86
N SER A 598 12.51 -17.75 8.21
CA SER A 598 13.53 -16.84 7.70
C SER A 598 13.44 -15.49 8.39
N TYR A 599 14.60 -14.96 8.81
CA TYR A 599 14.68 -13.67 9.50
C TYR A 599 15.12 -12.58 8.55
N ILE A 600 14.41 -11.45 8.62
CA ILE A 600 14.72 -10.26 7.82
C ILE A 600 15.25 -9.18 8.77
N GLU A 601 16.44 -8.64 8.49
CA GLU A 601 17.02 -7.56 9.30
C GLU A 601 16.22 -6.26 9.16
N GLY A 602 15.84 -5.67 10.29
CA GLY A 602 15.08 -4.43 10.37
C GLY A 602 13.62 -4.63 10.77
N GLY A 603 12.89 -3.54 10.90
CA GLY A 603 11.47 -3.53 11.28
C GLY A 603 10.99 -2.10 11.51
N THR A 604 9.71 -1.95 11.84
CA THR A 604 9.15 -0.61 12.09
C THR A 604 9.45 -0.17 13.53
N SER A 605 10.14 0.94 13.75
CA SER A 605 10.26 1.50 15.10
C SER A 605 8.89 1.97 15.58
N SER A 606 8.43 1.52 16.75
CA SER A 606 7.08 1.75 17.29
C SER A 606 6.75 3.23 17.58
N GLY A 607 7.66 4.17 17.32
CA GLY A 607 7.46 5.59 17.58
C GLY A 607 7.51 5.99 19.07
N PHE A 608 7.68 5.03 19.98
CA PHE A 608 7.89 5.29 21.40
C PHE A 608 9.34 4.98 21.80
N PHE A 609 10.10 6.01 22.15
CA PHE A 609 11.45 5.89 22.69
C PHE A 609 11.38 5.71 24.20
N THR A 610 11.32 4.48 24.70
CA THR A 610 11.89 4.04 26.00
C THR A 610 11.20 2.75 26.45
N VAL A 611 11.91 1.63 26.46
CA VAL A 611 11.73 0.64 27.53
C VAL A 611 13.05 -0.09 27.79
N GLU A 612 13.52 -0.09 29.03
CA GLU A 612 14.69 -0.85 29.52
C GLU A 612 14.28 -2.32 29.78
N GLU A 613 14.98 -3.28 29.18
CA GLU A 613 14.79 -4.71 29.48
C GLU A 613 15.63 -5.13 30.70
N ASN A 614 15.00 -5.75 31.71
CA ASN A 614 15.71 -6.33 32.86
C ASN A 614 16.35 -7.67 32.46
N ALA A 615 17.68 -7.74 32.43
CA ALA A 615 18.44 -8.94 32.08
C ALA A 615 18.27 -10.07 33.12
N HIS A 616 17.86 -11.26 32.68
CA HIS A 616 17.76 -12.46 33.52
C HIS A 616 18.94 -13.41 33.23
N ILE A 617 19.59 -13.93 34.28
CA ILE A 617 20.77 -14.80 34.15
C ILE A 617 20.32 -16.27 34.02
N ILE A 618 20.47 -16.85 32.83
CA ILE A 618 20.12 -18.24 32.54
C ILE A 618 21.21 -19.19 33.10
N ARG A 619 20.80 -20.30 33.75
CA ARG A 619 21.69 -21.33 34.33
C ARG A 619 21.23 -22.74 33.94
N LEU A 620 22.18 -23.63 33.62
CA LEU A 620 21.92 -25.02 33.24
C LEU A 620 22.20 -25.96 34.43
N TYR A 621 21.35 -26.96 34.66
CA TYR A 621 21.54 -27.96 35.71
C TYR A 621 21.39 -29.37 35.14
N ARG A 622 22.32 -30.26 35.49
CA ARG A 622 22.34 -31.67 35.11
C ARG A 622 21.73 -32.51 36.22
N CYS A 623 20.90 -33.47 35.82
CA CYS A 623 20.05 -34.24 36.73
C CYS A 623 20.31 -35.75 36.58
N HIS A 624 20.53 -36.48 37.68
CA HIS A 624 20.78 -37.94 37.63
C HIS A 624 20.29 -38.70 38.87
N GLY A 625 19.96 -39.99 38.68
CA GLY A 625 19.47 -40.94 39.70
C GLY A 625 18.12 -41.58 39.34
N THR A 626 17.93 -42.87 39.67
CA THR A 626 16.72 -43.63 39.26
C THR A 626 15.64 -43.75 40.34
N GLN A 627 15.98 -43.61 41.63
CA GLN A 627 15.01 -43.65 42.73
C GLN A 627 14.99 -42.37 43.58
N SER A 628 16.07 -41.59 43.61
CA SER A 628 16.05 -40.21 44.11
C SER A 628 16.92 -39.35 43.19
N ILE A 629 16.39 -38.18 42.84
CA ILE A 629 16.92 -37.33 41.78
C ILE A 629 17.89 -36.30 42.37
N HIS A 630 19.10 -36.18 41.81
CA HIS A 630 20.10 -35.18 42.20
C HIS A 630 20.45 -34.23 41.07
N LEU A 631 20.45 -32.93 41.38
CA LEU A 631 20.65 -31.80 40.48
C LEU A 631 21.98 -31.10 40.76
N GLU A 632 22.80 -30.91 39.72
CA GLU A 632 24.10 -30.24 39.77
C GLU A 632 24.17 -29.11 38.73
N ALA A 633 24.67 -27.93 39.09
CA ALA A 633 24.78 -26.79 38.16
C ALA A 633 25.97 -26.97 37.18
N VAL A 634 25.73 -26.74 35.90
CA VAL A 634 26.74 -26.87 34.83
C VAL A 634 26.73 -25.67 33.88
N ALA A 635 27.83 -25.49 33.15
CA ALA A 635 27.99 -24.39 32.20
C ALA A 635 27.13 -24.59 30.94
N LEU A 636 26.61 -23.49 30.38
CA LEU A 636 25.75 -23.46 29.19
C LEU A 636 26.56 -23.68 27.90
N LYS A 637 27.07 -24.90 27.71
CA LYS A 637 27.86 -25.31 26.55
C LYS A 637 27.49 -26.75 26.20
N GLY A 638 27.50 -27.09 24.90
CA GLY A 638 27.06 -28.42 24.43
C GLY A 638 27.84 -29.60 25.04
N SER A 639 29.10 -29.39 25.45
CA SER A 639 29.89 -30.40 26.17
C SER A 639 29.30 -30.80 27.51
N SER A 640 28.46 -29.96 28.12
CA SER A 640 27.82 -30.23 29.42
C SER A 640 26.66 -31.22 29.33
N LEU A 641 26.26 -31.62 28.12
CA LEU A 641 25.19 -32.60 27.86
C LEU A 641 25.69 -34.05 27.79
N ASP A 642 27.02 -34.27 27.78
CA ASP A 642 27.60 -35.60 27.63
C ASP A 642 28.03 -36.19 28.99
N LEU A 643 27.83 -37.49 29.19
CA LEU A 643 27.93 -38.18 30.49
C LEU A 643 29.32 -38.78 30.79
N ARG A 644 30.34 -38.48 29.96
CA ARG A 644 31.69 -39.05 30.10
C ARG A 644 32.69 -38.18 30.84
#